data_AF-A0AA39TWL8-F1
#
_entry.id   AF-A0AA39TWL8-F1
#
_cell.length_a   1.000
_cell.length_b   1.000
_cell.length_c   1.000
_cell.angle_alpha   90.00
_cell.angle_beta   90.00
_cell.angle_gamma   90.00
#
_symmetry.space_group_name_H-M   'P 1'
#
loop_
_entity.id
_entity.type
_entity.pdbx_description
1 polymer ?
#
loop_
_entity_poly.entity_id
_entity_poly.type
_entity_poly.pdbx_seq_one_letter_code
_entity_poly.pdbx_strand_id
1 'polypeptide(L)'
;MASEQLMSGGGPRYVQMQSEPSTATPTTSSFYTSFGALGPVPELPRIFNELPKATIVSVSRPDAGDISPMLLSYTIEFQYKQFKWILERKASQVFYLHFALKKRAFIEEIHEKQEQVKEWLQNLGIGDHLQNLGIGDHLQNLGIGDNLSVVQDDEDGDDDSAPVHHDESAKNRDVPSSAALPVIRPALGRQHSMSDRAKVAMQKYLNHFLGNMDIVNSREVCKFLEVSKLSFSPEYGPKLKEDYVMAKHLPKIPRDDDSTNCCGCPWFSCCNDNWQKVWAVLKPGFLALLADPFDTKPIDIIVFDVLPASDGNGEGRVSLATEVKEPNPLRHSFQVTCGNQSIRLRTKNNGKVKDWVASINDAGLRPPEGWCHPHRFGSFAPLRGLTDDGSQAQWFVDGKAAFEAIASSIEDAKSEIFICGWWLCPELYMRRPFHIQASSRLDDLLEAKAKQGVQIYILLYKEVAIALKINSVYSKRKLLNIHENVRVLRYPDHFSTGVYLWSHHEKIVIIDYQICFIGGLDLCFGRYDTFEHKVGDNPPLVWPGKDYYNPRESEPNSWEDTMKDELDRGKYPRMPWHDVHCALWGPPCRDVARHFVQRWNYAKRNKAPYEEAIPLLMPQHQMVIPHYLGKSKDIEVENENDEDNSKGIKRQDSFSSTSSLQDIPLLLPQEAEGLDNSHGVPKSNGSDSITTKSVSFRHQKAKIESVLTDMQMKGFVDDLDSPDHVKMSLDVRTQPGTKKSDSEWWETQERGDQVGFADDSGQVGPRTSCRCQILRSVSQWSAGTSQVEESIHCAYGSLIDKAEHFIYIENQFFISGLSADETIRNRVLEALYRRILRAYNDKKCFRVIIVIPLLPGFQGGVDDSGAASVRAIMHWQYRTICRGQYSILHNLYEALGPKTHDYISFYGLRSYGRLFDGGPVATSQIYVHSKVMIIDDSIALIGSANINDRSLLGSRDSEIGVLIEDKELVDSSMGGKPWKAGKFALSLRLALWSEHLGLREREVDQIIDPVIDSTYKHIWTATAKTNTAIYQDVFSCVPNDLIHSRAAMRHSMAWWKEKLGHTTIDLGIAPQNLESYLNGDIKRTNPMERLQSVRGHLVSFPLDFMSKEDLRPVFNESEYYASPQVFH
;
A
#
# COMPACT_ATOMS: atom_id res chain seq x y z
N MET A 1 13.43 26.42 -58.15
CA MET A 1 13.82 27.77 -58.62
C MET A 1 12.80 28.75 -58.08
N ALA A 2 13.14 30.04 -57.93
CA ALA A 2 12.20 31.08 -57.51
C ALA A 2 12.47 32.38 -58.28
N SER A 3 11.38 33.04 -58.69
CA SER A 3 11.31 34.35 -59.34
C SER A 3 9.81 34.74 -59.44
N GLU A 4 9.37 36.00 -59.35
CA GLU A 4 9.95 37.21 -58.73
C GLU A 4 8.82 38.30 -58.64
N GLN A 5 9.12 39.49 -58.10
CA GLN A 5 8.53 40.80 -58.45
C GLN A 5 7.12 41.28 -57.96
N LEU A 6 7.18 42.34 -57.13
CA LEU A 6 6.68 43.73 -57.35
C LEU A 6 5.24 44.23 -56.97
N MET A 7 5.27 45.29 -56.12
CA MET A 7 4.57 46.60 -56.21
C MET A 7 3.27 46.95 -55.43
N SER A 8 3.16 48.27 -55.19
CA SER A 8 2.25 49.13 -54.40
C SER A 8 0.75 49.14 -54.77
N GLY A 9 -0.17 49.76 -54.01
CA GLY A 9 -0.10 50.41 -52.68
C GLY A 9 -1.00 51.67 -52.50
N GLY A 10 -1.53 51.91 -51.29
CA GLY A 10 -2.08 53.22 -50.81
C GLY A 10 -3.62 53.39 -50.72
N GLY A 11 -4.11 54.07 -49.66
CA GLY A 11 -5.51 54.59 -49.54
C GLY A 11 -6.28 54.20 -48.25
N PRO A 12 -6.90 55.13 -47.47
CA PRO A 12 -7.44 54.80 -46.12
C PRO A 12 -8.92 55.19 -45.82
N ARG A 13 -9.54 54.53 -44.81
CA ARG A 13 -10.23 55.12 -43.61
C ARG A 13 -11.17 54.13 -42.85
N TYR A 14 -11.02 54.07 -41.50
CA TYR A 14 -12.06 53.91 -40.42
C TYR A 14 -13.09 52.74 -40.47
N VAL A 15 -13.45 52.01 -39.38
CA VAL A 15 -12.96 51.97 -37.97
C VAL A 15 -13.39 50.66 -37.23
N GLN A 16 -12.63 50.26 -36.20
CA GLN A 16 -12.90 49.32 -35.07
C GLN A 16 -13.26 47.81 -35.22
N MET A 17 -12.48 47.02 -34.44
CA MET A 17 -12.85 45.89 -33.54
C MET A 17 -12.77 44.39 -33.94
N GLN A 18 -11.86 43.73 -33.18
CA GLN A 18 -11.87 42.37 -32.57
C GLN A 18 -11.30 41.11 -33.28
N SER A 19 -10.47 40.41 -32.48
CA SER A 19 -10.11 38.97 -32.40
C SER A 19 -9.46 38.20 -33.58
N GLU A 20 -8.15 37.91 -33.39
CA GLU A 20 -7.44 36.64 -33.71
C GLU A 20 -7.31 36.17 -35.19
N PRO A 21 -6.53 35.12 -35.57
CA PRO A 21 -5.61 34.23 -34.80
C PRO A 21 -4.18 34.05 -35.41
N SER A 22 -3.39 33.11 -34.85
CA SER A 22 -2.37 32.17 -35.44
C SER A 22 -1.68 32.46 -36.81
N THR A 23 -0.38 32.17 -37.09
CA THR A 23 0.69 31.43 -36.35
C THR A 23 2.09 31.58 -37.00
N ALA A 24 3.15 31.43 -36.18
CA ALA A 24 4.46 30.78 -36.46
C ALA A 24 5.43 31.29 -37.58
N THR A 25 6.47 32.04 -37.15
CA THR A 25 7.94 31.83 -37.32
C THR A 25 8.60 31.56 -38.70
N PRO A 26 9.88 31.93 -38.94
CA PRO A 26 10.99 32.17 -37.97
C PRO A 26 11.67 33.57 -38.19
N THR A 27 12.90 33.94 -37.76
CA THR A 27 14.08 33.22 -37.23
C THR A 27 15.03 34.12 -36.39
N THR A 28 15.76 33.53 -35.44
CA THR A 28 17.07 33.94 -34.86
C THR A 28 17.31 35.32 -34.20
N SER A 29 17.90 35.24 -33.00
CA SER A 29 18.81 36.19 -32.31
C SER A 29 18.33 37.59 -31.91
N SER A 30 18.03 37.77 -30.61
CA SER A 30 18.99 38.38 -29.65
C SER A 30 18.49 38.27 -28.21
N PHE A 31 19.40 38.38 -27.22
CA PHE A 31 19.07 38.39 -25.79
C PHE A 31 18.67 39.80 -25.35
N TYR A 32 17.55 39.97 -24.65
CA TYR A 32 17.40 40.96 -23.57
C TYR A 32 16.31 40.52 -22.58
N THR A 33 16.64 40.55 -21.29
CA THR A 33 15.71 40.29 -20.18
C THR A 33 15.01 41.58 -19.74
N SER A 34 13.68 41.54 -19.60
CA SER A 34 12.92 42.64 -19.01
C SER A 34 12.69 42.39 -17.51
N PHE A 35 13.00 43.38 -16.68
CA PHE A 35 12.72 43.40 -15.25
C PHE A 35 11.33 43.98 -14.95
N GLY A 36 10.74 43.61 -13.82
CA GLY A 36 9.82 44.50 -13.09
C GLY A 36 8.32 44.17 -13.16
N ALA A 37 7.92 43.08 -12.51
CA ALA A 37 6.57 42.95 -11.96
C ALA A 37 6.68 42.37 -10.54
N LEU A 38 6.44 43.20 -9.52
CA LEU A 38 6.45 42.77 -8.12
C LEU A 38 5.19 41.95 -7.83
N GLY A 39 5.37 40.65 -7.61
CA GLY A 39 4.35 39.80 -7.01
C GLY A 39 4.11 40.16 -5.53
N PRO A 40 3.01 39.69 -4.92
CA PRO A 40 2.73 39.92 -3.51
C PRO A 40 3.85 39.36 -2.62
N VAL A 41 4.20 40.10 -1.57
CA VAL A 41 5.18 39.68 -0.56
C VAL A 41 4.75 38.34 0.05
N PRO A 42 5.62 37.32 0.12
CA PRO A 42 5.26 36.02 0.69
C PRO A 42 4.90 36.15 2.17
N GLU A 43 3.77 35.56 2.58
CA GLU A 43 3.37 35.56 3.99
C GLU A 43 4.43 34.89 4.87
N LEU A 44 4.73 35.50 6.02
CA LEU A 44 5.61 34.92 7.03
C LEU A 44 5.07 33.54 7.47
N PRO A 45 5.92 32.50 7.52
CA PRO A 45 5.47 31.14 7.81
C PRO A 45 4.92 31.04 9.24
N ARG A 46 3.61 30.84 9.37
CA ARG A 46 2.92 30.62 10.65
C ARG A 46 2.78 29.13 10.99
N ILE A 47 2.60 28.83 12.28
CA ILE A 47 2.26 27.52 12.87
C ILE A 47 0.86 27.57 13.48
N PHE A 48 0.51 28.71 14.09
CA PHE A 48 -0.79 28.99 14.68
C PHE A 48 -1.57 29.96 13.77
N ASN A 49 -2.76 29.52 13.33
CA ASN A 49 -3.69 30.34 12.53
C ASN A 49 -4.83 30.92 13.40
N GLU A 50 -4.96 30.43 14.64
CA GLU A 50 -5.85 30.91 15.69
C GLU A 50 -5.04 30.96 17.00
N LEU A 51 -5.50 31.70 18.02
CA LEU A 51 -4.73 31.86 19.25
C LEU A 51 -4.85 30.60 20.16
N PRO A 52 -3.73 29.91 20.48
CA PRO A 52 -3.76 28.77 21.39
C PRO A 52 -4.05 29.21 22.83
N LYS A 53 -4.80 28.37 23.57
CA LYS A 53 -5.11 28.58 24.98
C LYS A 53 -4.11 27.84 25.85
N ALA A 54 -3.93 28.31 27.09
CA ALA A 54 -3.11 27.61 28.08
C ALA A 54 -3.69 27.73 29.49
N THR A 55 -3.48 26.69 30.29
CA THR A 55 -3.93 26.58 31.68
C THR A 55 -2.77 26.08 32.53
N ILE A 56 -2.42 26.79 33.60
CA ILE A 56 -1.47 26.28 34.59
C ILE A 56 -2.14 25.17 35.40
N VAL A 57 -1.71 23.92 35.22
CA VAL A 57 -2.21 22.77 35.97
C VAL A 57 -1.71 22.88 37.42
N SER A 58 -0.39 22.85 37.61
CA SER A 58 0.28 22.83 38.92
C SER A 58 1.57 23.64 38.92
N VAL A 59 2.00 24.08 40.10
CA VAL A 59 3.33 24.65 40.33
C VAL A 59 4.03 23.82 41.39
N SER A 60 5.24 23.34 41.09
CA SER A 60 6.05 22.49 41.95
C SER A 60 7.37 23.18 42.30
N ARG A 61 8.05 22.66 43.34
CA ARG A 61 9.35 23.15 43.80
C ARG A 61 10.27 21.95 44.07
N PRO A 62 11.54 21.96 43.62
CA PRO A 62 12.44 20.80 43.74
C PRO A 62 12.98 20.59 45.16
N ASP A 63 13.02 21.63 45.99
CA ASP A 63 13.45 21.57 47.39
C ASP A 63 12.53 22.48 48.24
N ALA A 64 12.32 22.12 49.51
CA ALA A 64 11.58 22.92 50.47
C ALA A 64 12.45 23.98 51.16
N GLY A 65 13.77 23.77 51.26
CA GLY A 65 14.70 24.65 51.97
C GLY A 65 15.09 25.91 51.20
N ASP A 66 15.21 25.83 49.87
CA ASP A 66 15.62 26.98 49.06
C ASP A 66 14.42 27.88 48.71
N ILE A 67 14.45 29.12 49.20
CA ILE A 67 13.42 30.14 48.96
C ILE A 67 13.54 30.86 47.60
N SER A 68 14.53 30.54 46.77
CA SER A 68 14.73 31.08 45.43
C SER A 68 13.53 30.87 44.49
N PRO A 69 12.96 31.94 43.88
CA PRO A 69 11.87 31.81 42.92
C PRO A 69 12.22 31.12 41.60
N MET A 70 13.47 31.24 41.12
CA MET A 70 13.89 30.67 39.83
C MET A 70 13.88 29.12 39.81
N LEU A 71 13.66 28.48 40.96
CA LEU A 71 13.52 27.03 41.10
C LEU A 71 12.09 26.52 40.89
N LEU A 72 11.08 27.39 40.76
CA LEU A 72 9.71 26.94 40.52
C LEU A 72 9.59 26.26 39.14
N SER A 73 8.92 25.10 39.12
CA SER A 73 8.50 24.39 37.92
C SER A 73 6.99 24.58 37.72
N TYR A 74 6.59 24.99 36.52
CA TYR A 74 5.20 25.15 36.11
C TYR A 74 4.81 23.99 35.19
N THR A 75 3.74 23.28 35.54
CA THR A 75 3.06 22.31 34.66
C THR A 75 1.97 23.06 33.91
N ILE A 76 2.10 23.17 32.59
CA ILE A 76 1.23 23.97 31.73
C ILE A 76 0.54 23.04 30.74
N GLU A 77 -0.78 23.01 30.76
CA GLU A 77 -1.59 22.43 29.67
C GLU A 77 -1.79 23.52 28.61
N PHE A 78 -1.59 23.16 27.34
CA PHE A 78 -1.91 23.98 26.18
C PHE A 78 -3.00 23.31 25.36
N GLN A 79 -3.87 24.11 24.74
CA GLN A 79 -4.91 23.66 23.82
C GLN A 79 -4.90 24.49 22.53
N TYR A 80 -4.92 23.82 21.38
CA TYR A 80 -5.03 24.43 20.06
C TYR A 80 -5.91 23.54 19.18
N LYS A 81 -7.04 24.06 18.69
CA LYS A 81 -8.09 23.26 18.05
C LYS A 81 -8.44 22.03 18.91
N GLN A 82 -8.40 20.83 18.33
CA GLN A 82 -8.60 19.54 19.01
C GLN A 82 -7.38 19.04 19.81
N PHE A 83 -6.19 19.63 19.61
CA PHE A 83 -4.96 19.16 20.24
C PHE A 83 -4.79 19.73 21.65
N LYS A 84 -4.44 18.86 22.60
CA LYS A 84 -3.97 19.23 23.94
C LYS A 84 -2.59 18.63 24.20
N TRP A 85 -1.70 19.39 24.84
CA TRP A 85 -0.38 18.89 25.27
C TRP A 85 0.06 19.56 26.57
N ILE A 86 0.86 18.85 27.37
CA ILE A 86 1.33 19.34 28.68
C ILE A 86 2.85 19.50 28.63
N LEU A 87 3.36 20.63 29.13
CA LEU A 87 4.79 20.91 29.26
C LEU A 87 5.14 21.25 30.70
N GLU A 88 6.29 20.77 31.17
CA GLU A 88 6.94 21.33 32.37
C GLU A 88 7.92 22.44 31.96
N ARG A 89 7.87 23.58 32.66
CA ARG A 89 8.71 24.76 32.40
C ARG A 89 9.18 25.40 33.71
N LYS A 90 10.49 25.55 33.87
CA LYS A 90 11.08 26.26 35.02
C LYS A 90 10.93 27.77 34.86
N ALA A 91 10.76 28.49 35.97
CA ALA A 91 10.69 29.96 35.99
C ALA A 91 11.87 30.63 35.24
N SER A 92 13.07 30.05 35.32
CA SER A 92 14.24 30.50 34.56
C SER A 92 14.07 30.37 33.03
N GLN A 93 13.38 29.34 32.52
CA GLN A 93 13.08 29.21 31.09
C GLN A 93 12.08 30.26 30.61
N VAL A 94 11.13 30.66 31.46
CA VAL A 94 10.19 31.75 31.19
C VAL A 94 10.94 33.10 31.11
N PHE A 95 11.91 33.32 32.00
CA PHE A 95 12.77 34.50 31.96
C PHE A 95 13.66 34.55 30.70
N TYR A 96 14.23 33.42 30.28
CA TYR A 96 14.96 33.33 29.01
C TYR A 96 14.08 33.59 27.78
N LEU A 97 12.81 33.12 27.78
CA LEU A 97 11.85 33.47 26.73
C LEU A 97 11.60 34.97 26.69
N HIS A 98 11.34 35.59 27.85
CA HIS A 98 11.07 37.02 27.94
C HIS A 98 12.23 37.87 27.41
N PHE A 99 13.47 37.54 27.79
CA PHE A 99 14.66 38.22 27.28
C PHE A 99 14.86 38.02 25.77
N ALA A 100 14.57 36.82 25.25
CA ALA A 100 14.67 36.55 23.81
C ALA A 100 13.62 37.35 23.01
N LEU A 101 12.38 37.46 23.51
CA LEU A 101 11.35 38.30 22.90
C LEU A 101 11.73 39.80 22.93
N LYS A 102 12.27 40.29 24.05
CA LYS A 102 12.80 41.66 24.13
C LYS A 102 13.92 41.92 23.13
N LYS A 103 14.86 40.97 22.98
CA LYS A 103 15.92 41.06 21.97
C LYS A 103 15.36 41.04 20.55
N ARG A 104 14.33 40.23 20.26
CA ARG A 104 13.65 40.20 18.95
C ARG A 104 13.05 41.57 18.63
N ALA A 105 12.20 42.11 19.51
CA ALA A 105 11.52 43.38 19.29
C ALA A 105 12.52 44.54 19.04
N PHE A 106 13.61 44.60 19.80
CA PHE A 106 14.67 45.59 19.61
C PHE A 106 15.42 45.46 18.27
N ILE A 107 15.62 44.24 17.76
CA ILE A 107 16.22 44.02 16.43
C ILE A 107 15.23 44.41 15.32
N GLU A 108 13.95 44.05 15.46
CA GLU A 108 12.92 44.45 14.50
C GLU A 108 12.78 45.97 14.43
N GLU A 109 12.80 46.67 15.57
CA GLU A 109 12.82 48.14 15.65
C GLU A 109 14.04 48.77 14.93
N ILE A 110 15.23 48.15 15.04
CA ILE A 110 16.42 48.60 14.32
C ILE A 110 16.28 48.37 12.81
N HIS A 111 15.76 47.21 12.38
CA HIS A 111 15.56 46.91 10.96
C HIS A 111 14.50 47.83 10.33
N GLU A 112 13.42 48.14 11.03
CA GLU A 112 12.40 49.09 10.56
C GLU A 112 12.96 50.50 10.45
N LYS A 113 13.78 50.94 11.41
CA LYS A 113 14.50 52.22 11.31
C LYS A 113 15.52 52.25 10.17
N GLN A 114 16.19 51.13 9.87
CA GLN A 114 17.10 51.02 8.72
C GLN A 114 16.36 51.09 7.38
N GLU A 115 15.23 50.40 7.24
CA GLU A 115 14.41 50.48 6.03
C GLU A 115 13.73 51.86 5.88
N GLN A 116 13.25 52.48 6.96
CA GLN A 116 12.75 53.87 6.92
C GLN A 116 13.84 54.87 6.49
N VAL A 117 15.08 54.72 6.98
CA VAL A 117 16.22 55.54 6.52
C VAL A 117 16.55 55.28 5.05
N LYS A 118 16.40 54.03 4.59
CA LYS A 118 16.65 53.62 3.20
C LYS A 118 15.58 54.15 2.23
N GLU A 119 14.29 54.09 2.60
CA GLU A 119 13.21 54.76 1.88
C GLU A 119 13.38 56.29 1.90
N TRP A 120 13.79 56.89 3.02
CA TRP A 120 14.06 58.32 3.11
C TRP A 120 15.20 58.76 2.19
N LEU A 121 16.30 58.00 2.13
CA LEU A 121 17.42 58.24 1.20
C LEU A 121 17.02 58.06 -0.28
N GLN A 122 16.09 57.15 -0.58
CA GLN A 122 15.52 57.01 -1.93
C GLN A 122 14.60 58.19 -2.28
N ASN A 123 13.71 58.60 -1.38
CA ASN A 123 12.79 59.73 -1.57
C ASN A 123 13.51 61.09 -1.67
N LEU A 124 14.73 61.20 -1.13
CA LEU A 124 15.61 62.37 -1.32
C LEU A 124 16.41 62.34 -2.65
N GLY A 125 16.22 61.34 -3.51
CA GLY A 125 16.90 61.23 -4.81
C GLY A 125 18.38 60.85 -4.74
N ILE A 126 18.89 60.43 -3.56
CA ILE A 126 20.31 60.10 -3.36
C ILE A 126 20.63 58.70 -3.91
N GLY A 127 19.64 57.80 -3.99
CA GLY A 127 19.81 56.43 -4.47
C GLY A 127 20.35 56.31 -5.91
N ASP A 128 19.81 57.09 -6.85
CA ASP A 128 20.12 56.98 -8.28
C ASP A 128 21.56 57.41 -8.64
N HIS A 129 22.20 58.20 -7.76
CA HIS A 129 23.57 58.66 -7.96
C HIS A 129 24.64 57.62 -7.57
N LEU A 130 24.32 56.61 -6.74
CA LEU A 130 25.29 55.57 -6.37
C LEU A 130 25.44 54.48 -7.44
N GLN A 131 24.36 54.15 -8.18
CA GLN A 131 24.41 53.09 -9.20
C GLN A 131 25.21 53.48 -10.45
N ASN A 132 25.20 54.74 -10.86
CA ASN A 132 25.85 55.20 -12.09
C ASN A 132 27.38 55.38 -12.01
N LEU A 133 28.02 55.11 -10.86
CA LEU A 133 29.46 55.26 -10.67
C LEU A 133 30.23 53.94 -10.45
N GLY A 134 29.54 52.79 -10.35
CA GLY A 134 30.19 51.48 -10.37
C GLY A 134 31.06 51.12 -9.15
N ILE A 135 30.82 51.74 -7.99
CA ILE A 135 31.60 51.49 -6.75
C ILE A 135 30.76 50.80 -5.65
N GLY A 136 29.77 49.97 -6.04
CA GLY A 136 28.94 49.21 -5.09
C GLY A 136 29.72 48.10 -4.37
N ASP A 137 30.51 47.31 -5.11
CA ASP A 137 31.06 46.04 -4.63
C ASP A 137 32.25 46.16 -3.66
N HIS A 138 32.73 47.37 -3.35
CA HIS A 138 34.00 47.55 -2.62
C HIS A 138 33.88 48.01 -1.16
N LEU A 139 32.68 48.37 -0.69
CA LEU A 139 32.48 48.97 0.65
C LEU A 139 31.83 48.03 1.69
N GLN A 140 31.70 46.73 1.38
CA GLN A 140 31.19 45.71 2.32
C GLN A 140 32.28 44.78 2.88
N ASN A 141 33.55 44.98 2.48
CA ASN A 141 34.68 44.06 2.76
C ASN A 141 35.78 44.64 3.67
N LEU A 142 35.50 45.73 4.39
CA LEU A 142 36.43 46.35 5.36
C LEU A 142 35.72 46.53 6.72
N GLY A 143 35.78 45.49 7.54
CA GLY A 143 35.18 45.48 8.88
C GLY A 143 35.93 46.36 9.89
N ILE A 144 35.57 47.64 9.95
CA ILE A 144 35.96 48.59 11.00
C ILE A 144 34.70 49.39 11.37
N GLY A 145 34.29 49.39 12.65
CA GLY A 145 33.05 50.06 13.06
C GLY A 145 32.66 49.99 14.54
N ASP A 146 33.30 49.16 15.36
CA ASP A 146 33.09 49.19 16.82
C ASP A 146 33.91 50.31 17.48
N ASN A 147 33.28 51.02 18.41
CA ASN A 147 33.78 52.12 19.25
C ASN A 147 33.99 53.49 18.55
N LEU A 148 33.03 54.39 18.76
CA LEU A 148 33.37 55.76 19.15
C LEU A 148 32.40 56.27 20.22
N SER A 149 32.95 56.71 21.35
CA SER A 149 32.21 57.33 22.46
C SER A 149 31.99 58.81 22.18
N VAL A 150 30.79 59.32 22.48
CA VAL A 150 30.52 60.77 22.53
C VAL A 150 30.21 61.19 23.96
N VAL A 151 30.86 62.26 24.41
CA VAL A 151 30.65 62.93 25.70
C VAL A 151 29.70 64.13 25.47
N GLN A 152 29.04 64.60 26.52
CA GLN A 152 28.25 65.86 26.50
C GLN A 152 29.19 67.06 26.16
N ASP A 153 28.73 68.16 25.57
CA ASP A 153 28.01 69.25 26.25
C ASP A 153 27.30 70.21 25.26
N ASP A 154 26.10 70.65 25.65
CA ASP A 154 25.43 71.98 25.55
C ASP A 154 25.17 72.80 24.25
N GLU A 155 24.13 73.65 24.39
CA GLU A 155 23.63 74.84 23.64
C GLU A 155 22.83 74.70 22.30
N ASP A 156 21.50 74.89 22.46
CA ASP A 156 20.54 75.76 21.73
C ASP A 156 20.19 75.63 20.23
N GLY A 157 18.89 75.75 19.90
CA GLY A 157 18.38 76.02 18.54
C GLY A 157 16.95 75.53 18.22
N ASP A 158 15.95 76.41 18.41
CA ASP A 158 14.50 76.31 18.16
C ASP A 158 13.91 75.24 17.17
N ASP A 159 12.93 74.51 17.71
CA ASP A 159 11.55 74.28 17.22
C ASP A 159 11.23 74.24 15.70
N ASP A 160 10.84 73.05 15.21
CA ASP A 160 9.65 72.93 14.37
C ASP A 160 8.98 71.54 14.56
N SER A 161 7.65 71.49 14.58
CA SER A 161 6.89 70.35 15.13
C SER A 161 6.19 69.49 14.07
N ALA A 162 6.95 68.57 13.45
CA ALA A 162 6.38 67.53 12.58
C ALA A 162 5.68 66.42 13.40
N PRO A 163 4.44 66.02 13.06
CA PRO A 163 3.72 64.99 13.81
C PRO A 163 4.29 63.60 13.54
N VAL A 164 5.06 63.07 14.48
CA VAL A 164 5.45 61.66 14.48
C VAL A 164 4.17 60.82 14.61
N HIS A 165 3.81 60.13 13.53
CA HIS A 165 2.82 59.04 13.58
C HIS A 165 3.39 57.94 14.48
N HIS A 166 2.97 57.93 15.74
CA HIS A 166 3.36 56.91 16.71
C HIS A 166 2.68 55.59 16.33
N ASP A 167 3.38 54.80 15.51
CA ASP A 167 2.87 53.58 14.91
C ASP A 167 2.30 52.59 15.95
N GLU A 168 1.03 52.24 15.78
CA GLU A 168 0.36 51.27 16.64
C GLU A 168 0.87 49.84 16.41
N SER A 169 1.52 49.56 15.27
CA SER A 169 2.10 48.23 15.00
C SER A 169 3.17 47.84 16.02
N ALA A 170 3.98 48.79 16.49
CA ALA A 170 5.05 48.55 17.46
C ALA A 170 4.51 48.07 18.83
N LYS A 171 3.37 48.59 19.28
CA LYS A 171 2.73 48.18 20.54
C LYS A 171 2.25 46.73 20.54
N ASN A 172 2.02 46.15 19.37
CA ASN A 172 1.53 44.79 19.20
C ASN A 172 2.63 43.72 19.08
N ARG A 173 3.91 44.04 19.26
CA ARG A 173 5.03 43.07 19.13
C ARG A 173 5.79 42.76 20.42
N ASP A 174 5.53 43.50 21.49
CA ASP A 174 6.30 43.44 22.73
C ASP A 174 5.49 42.86 23.92
N VAL A 175 6.18 42.18 24.83
CA VAL A 175 5.60 41.71 26.10
C VAL A 175 6.09 42.62 27.24
N PRO A 176 5.20 43.27 28.01
CA PRO A 176 5.61 44.15 29.10
C PRO A 176 6.45 43.43 30.17
N SER A 177 7.58 44.01 30.57
CA SER A 177 8.46 43.44 31.62
C SER A 177 7.75 43.33 32.99
N SER A 178 6.75 44.19 33.22
CA SER A 178 5.83 44.14 34.35
C SER A 178 4.99 42.86 34.41
N ALA A 179 4.75 42.17 33.28
CA ALA A 179 4.05 40.89 33.25
C ALA A 179 4.98 39.71 33.63
N ALA A 180 6.28 39.79 33.33
CA ALA A 180 7.25 38.74 33.65
C ALA A 180 7.70 38.76 35.11
N LEU A 181 7.90 39.95 35.68
CA LEU A 181 8.41 40.14 37.05
C LEU A 181 7.65 39.33 38.13
N PRO A 182 6.30 39.26 38.16
CA PRO A 182 5.55 38.47 39.14
C PRO A 182 5.78 36.95 39.04
N VAL A 183 6.11 36.42 37.86
CA VAL A 183 6.44 34.99 37.66
C VAL A 183 7.79 34.64 38.27
N ILE A 184 8.70 35.61 38.27
CA ILE A 184 10.10 35.49 38.71
C ILE A 184 10.25 35.91 40.18
N ARG A 185 9.27 36.62 40.76
CA ARG A 185 9.19 36.95 42.20
C ARG A 185 7.75 36.93 42.72
N PRO A 186 7.08 35.76 42.82
CA PRO A 186 5.85 35.64 43.58
C PRO A 186 6.14 36.01 45.05
N ALA A 187 5.42 37.01 45.57
CA ALA A 187 5.73 37.62 46.86
C ALA A 187 5.70 36.59 48.01
N LEU A 188 6.78 36.58 48.81
CA LEU A 188 7.09 35.62 49.87
C LEU A 188 5.88 35.36 50.79
N GLY A 189 5.65 34.09 51.15
CA GLY A 189 4.51 33.65 51.96
C GLY A 189 4.54 32.15 52.27
N ARG A 190 3.46 31.63 52.87
CA ARG A 190 3.31 30.18 53.14
C ARG A 190 3.15 29.40 51.82
N GLN A 191 3.68 28.17 51.77
CA GLN A 191 3.82 27.37 50.53
C GLN A 191 2.60 27.39 49.59
N HIS A 192 1.39 27.01 50.06
CA HIS A 192 0.19 27.00 49.20
C HIS A 192 -0.08 28.39 48.60
N SER A 193 -0.11 29.44 49.43
CA SER A 193 -0.32 30.82 48.96
C SER A 193 0.73 31.30 47.95
N MET A 194 1.95 30.76 47.95
CA MET A 194 2.94 31.06 46.91
C MET A 194 2.66 30.31 45.62
N SER A 195 2.23 29.04 45.69
CA SER A 195 1.85 28.25 44.52
C SER A 195 0.67 28.90 43.78
N ASP A 196 -0.36 29.33 44.50
CA ASP A 196 -1.53 29.98 43.91
C ASP A 196 -1.19 31.35 43.29
N ARG A 197 -0.36 32.15 43.98
CA ARG A 197 0.18 33.42 43.43
C ARG A 197 1.02 33.20 42.18
N ALA A 198 1.90 32.20 42.18
CA ALA A 198 2.73 31.85 41.04
C ALA A 198 1.88 31.34 39.86
N LYS A 199 0.85 30.54 40.13
CA LYS A 199 -0.15 30.08 39.16
C LYS A 199 -0.88 31.25 38.49
N VAL A 200 -1.40 32.20 39.26
CA VAL A 200 -2.04 33.42 38.72
C VAL A 200 -1.06 34.31 37.97
N ALA A 201 0.16 34.49 38.48
CA ALA A 201 1.20 35.30 37.83
C ALA A 201 1.61 34.71 36.46
N MET A 202 1.90 33.40 36.42
CA MET A 202 2.28 32.71 35.19
C MET A 202 1.12 32.66 34.19
N GLN A 203 -0.12 32.44 34.64
CA GLN A 203 -1.30 32.53 33.77
C GLN A 203 -1.44 33.92 33.14
N LYS A 204 -1.29 35.00 33.93
CA LYS A 204 -1.29 36.37 33.39
C LYS A 204 -0.17 36.58 32.36
N TYR A 205 1.03 36.06 32.60
CA TYR A 205 2.14 36.16 31.66
C TYR A 205 1.88 35.41 30.35
N LEU A 206 1.39 34.16 30.41
CA LEU A 206 0.98 33.40 29.23
C LEU A 206 -0.07 34.16 28.40
N ASN A 207 -1.09 34.72 29.05
CA ASN A 207 -2.16 35.45 28.36
C ASN A 207 -1.66 36.67 27.55
N HIS A 208 -0.51 37.27 27.88
CA HIS A 208 0.02 38.41 27.11
C HIS A 208 0.58 38.00 25.75
N PHE A 209 1.26 36.84 25.65
CA PHE A 209 1.92 36.42 24.41
C PHE A 209 1.15 35.36 23.63
N LEU A 210 0.31 34.55 24.29
CA LEU A 210 -0.67 33.69 23.64
C LEU A 210 -1.90 34.48 23.14
N GLY A 211 -2.07 35.71 23.62
CA GLY A 211 -3.10 36.65 23.15
C GLY A 211 -2.76 37.37 21.84
N ASN A 212 -1.63 37.06 21.19
CA ASN A 212 -1.10 37.82 20.06
C ASN A 212 -0.52 36.90 18.97
N MET A 213 -0.91 37.11 17.71
CA MET A 213 -0.59 36.19 16.62
C MET A 213 0.88 36.24 16.18
N ASP A 214 1.51 37.41 16.19
CA ASP A 214 2.87 37.61 15.67
C ASP A 214 3.93 37.38 16.75
N ILE A 215 3.55 37.43 18.03
CA ILE A 215 4.35 36.95 19.15
C ILE A 215 4.24 35.41 19.30
N VAL A 216 3.03 34.82 19.20
CA VAL A 216 2.87 33.35 19.37
C VAL A 216 3.51 32.55 18.24
N ASN A 217 3.53 33.08 17.01
CA ASN A 217 4.25 32.50 15.88
C ASN A 217 5.75 32.80 15.86
N SER A 218 6.31 33.45 16.89
CA SER A 218 7.76 33.69 16.96
C SER A 218 8.57 32.40 17.09
N ARG A 219 9.80 32.41 16.58
CA ARG A 219 10.77 31.31 16.72
C ARG A 219 11.04 31.00 18.20
N GLU A 220 10.99 32.02 19.05
CA GLU A 220 11.20 31.98 20.49
C GLU A 220 10.04 31.28 21.21
N VAL A 221 8.79 31.66 20.90
CA VAL A 221 7.59 31.08 21.52
C VAL A 221 7.33 29.67 20.99
N CYS A 222 7.38 29.42 19.68
CA CYS A 222 7.17 28.06 19.13
C CYS A 222 8.15 27.05 19.73
N LYS A 223 9.41 27.45 19.90
CA LYS A 223 10.44 26.66 20.62
C LYS A 223 10.14 26.49 22.11
N PHE A 224 9.62 27.51 22.81
CA PHE A 224 9.19 27.38 24.21
C PHE A 224 7.98 26.46 24.38
N LEU A 225 7.07 26.45 23.40
CA LEU A 225 5.90 25.58 23.33
C LEU A 225 6.22 24.15 22.84
N GLU A 226 7.47 23.89 22.45
CA GLU A 226 7.89 22.63 21.80
C GLU A 226 7.01 22.29 20.59
N VAL A 227 6.76 23.25 19.66
CA VAL A 227 5.93 23.06 18.45
C VAL A 227 6.67 23.34 17.13
N SER A 228 6.30 22.57 16.10
CA SER A 228 6.51 22.78 14.66
C SER A 228 5.19 22.86 13.88
N LYS A 229 5.24 23.13 12.57
CA LYS A 229 4.08 22.94 11.66
C LYS A 229 3.50 21.51 11.74
N LEU A 230 4.36 20.50 11.91
CA LEU A 230 3.94 19.10 12.03
C LEU A 230 3.26 18.76 13.37
N SER A 231 3.30 19.65 14.38
CA SER A 231 2.62 19.43 15.67
C SER A 231 1.13 19.14 15.49
N PHE A 232 0.48 19.98 14.67
CA PHE A 232 -0.97 20.12 14.57
C PHE A 232 -1.53 19.72 13.20
N SER A 233 -0.67 19.25 12.29
CA SER A 233 -1.06 18.45 11.13
C SER A 233 -1.91 17.25 11.58
N PRO A 234 -3.24 17.23 11.33
CA PRO A 234 -4.06 16.07 11.61
C PRO A 234 -3.60 14.88 10.77
N GLU A 235 -2.96 15.10 9.62
CA GLU A 235 -2.38 14.06 8.78
C GLU A 235 -1.10 13.42 9.33
N TYR A 236 -0.60 13.79 10.52
CA TYR A 236 0.51 13.06 11.20
C TYR A 236 0.21 12.61 12.65
N GLY A 237 -0.98 12.89 13.16
CA GLY A 237 -1.48 12.33 14.42
C GLY A 237 -1.08 13.10 15.66
N PRO A 238 -1.35 12.56 16.87
CA PRO A 238 -1.24 13.29 18.12
C PRO A 238 0.16 13.86 18.31
N LYS A 239 0.22 15.08 18.83
CA LYS A 239 1.46 15.76 19.16
C LYS A 239 2.12 15.05 20.36
N LEU A 240 3.27 14.42 20.12
CA LEU A 240 4.13 13.90 21.19
C LEU A 240 5.26 14.93 21.48
N LYS A 241 6.50 14.45 21.55
CA LYS A 241 7.67 15.23 21.94
C LYS A 241 8.35 15.92 20.76
N GLU A 242 8.76 17.18 20.96
CA GLU A 242 9.57 17.92 19.99
C GLU A 242 10.60 18.79 20.71
N ASP A 243 11.79 19.00 20.13
CA ASP A 243 12.83 19.92 20.64
C ASP A 243 13.95 20.06 19.58
N TYR A 244 14.83 21.05 19.74
CA TYR A 244 16.09 21.06 19.01
C TYR A 244 17.07 20.03 19.59
N VAL A 245 17.53 19.11 18.75
CA VAL A 245 18.62 18.18 19.04
C VAL A 245 19.82 18.47 18.14
N MET A 246 21.00 18.01 18.54
CA MET A 246 22.13 17.90 17.61
C MET A 246 22.12 16.50 17.02
N ALA A 247 22.04 16.35 15.69
CA ALA A 247 22.06 15.06 15.00
C ALA A 247 23.38 14.85 14.25
N LYS A 248 23.89 13.62 14.24
CA LYS A 248 25.12 13.25 13.51
C LYS A 248 24.79 12.52 12.21
N HIS A 249 25.64 12.70 11.19
CA HIS A 249 25.61 11.99 9.90
C HIS A 249 24.40 12.28 8.98
N LEU A 250 23.71 13.41 9.20
CA LEU A 250 22.77 13.96 8.23
C LEU A 250 23.49 14.60 7.03
N PRO A 251 22.84 14.72 5.85
CA PRO A 251 23.29 15.59 4.76
C PRO A 251 23.51 17.02 5.26
N LYS A 252 24.54 17.72 4.76
CA LYS A 252 24.83 19.11 5.17
C LYS A 252 23.71 20.04 4.70
N ILE A 253 23.08 20.75 5.64
CA ILE A 253 22.27 21.94 5.34
C ILE A 253 23.25 23.03 4.85
N PRO A 254 23.07 23.61 3.66
CA PRO A 254 23.91 24.72 3.20
C PRO A 254 23.72 25.96 4.08
N ARG A 255 24.75 26.80 4.16
CA ARG A 255 24.72 28.09 4.85
C ARG A 255 25.34 29.16 3.97
N ASP A 256 24.78 30.36 4.00
CA ASP A 256 25.25 31.48 3.18
C ASP A 256 26.70 31.91 3.54
N ASP A 257 27.12 31.67 4.78
CA ASP A 257 28.47 31.93 5.30
C ASP A 257 29.58 31.02 4.71
N ASP A 258 29.27 29.90 4.05
CA ASP A 258 30.30 28.96 3.56
C ASP A 258 31.17 29.57 2.42
N SER A 259 30.84 30.76 1.94
CA SER A 259 31.62 31.55 0.97
C SER A 259 32.77 32.39 1.58
N THR A 260 32.77 32.64 2.89
CA THR A 260 33.61 33.69 3.52
C THR A 260 34.76 33.19 4.41
N ASN A 261 35.14 31.91 4.34
CA ASN A 261 36.18 31.33 5.20
C ASN A 261 37.62 31.44 4.63
N CYS A 262 38.09 32.66 4.33
CA CYS A 262 39.41 32.92 3.75
C CYS A 262 40.52 33.12 4.81
N CYS A 263 40.75 32.12 5.69
CA CYS A 263 41.88 32.10 6.65
C CYS A 263 42.41 30.68 6.92
N GLY A 264 43.40 30.26 6.13
CA GLY A 264 43.98 28.91 6.23
C GLY A 264 45.01 28.75 7.34
N CYS A 265 44.58 28.33 8.55
CA CYS A 265 45.48 27.84 9.60
C CYS A 265 45.40 26.31 9.73
N PRO A 266 46.41 25.52 9.27
CA PRO A 266 46.32 24.06 9.24
C PRO A 266 46.11 23.37 10.59
N TRP A 267 46.53 24.00 11.70
CA TRP A 267 46.54 23.37 13.03
C TRP A 267 45.16 23.13 13.64
N PHE A 268 44.11 23.85 13.18
CA PHE A 268 42.75 23.72 13.71
C PHE A 268 41.84 22.77 12.89
N SER A 269 42.31 22.22 11.76
CA SER A 269 41.53 21.32 10.90
C SER A 269 41.38 19.88 11.43
N CYS A 270 41.44 19.71 12.75
CA CYS A 270 41.40 18.41 13.44
C CYS A 270 40.01 18.07 14.05
N CYS A 271 39.00 18.93 13.89
CA CYS A 271 37.70 18.82 14.57
C CYS A 271 36.49 19.04 13.65
N ASN A 272 36.44 18.32 12.52
CA ASN A 272 35.29 18.32 11.61
C ASN A 272 34.13 17.46 12.18
N ASP A 273 33.59 17.87 13.34
CA ASP A 273 32.59 17.13 14.11
C ASP A 273 31.20 17.32 13.47
N ASN A 274 30.84 16.44 12.52
CA ASN A 274 29.62 16.42 11.70
C ASN A 274 28.28 16.34 12.49
N TRP A 275 27.99 17.34 13.33
CA TRP A 275 26.76 17.49 14.10
C TRP A 275 26.01 18.73 13.66
N GLN A 276 24.74 18.55 13.30
CA GLN A 276 23.87 19.61 12.83
C GLN A 276 22.73 19.81 13.82
N LYS A 277 22.36 21.07 14.07
CA LYS A 277 21.21 21.41 14.93
C LYS A 277 19.94 21.26 14.10
N VAL A 278 19.06 20.36 14.52
CA VAL A 278 17.80 20.03 13.81
C VAL A 278 16.64 20.00 14.79
N TRP A 279 15.42 20.22 14.30
CA TRP A 279 14.19 20.08 15.09
C TRP A 279 13.69 18.64 14.99
N ALA A 280 13.67 17.92 16.11
CA ALA A 280 13.17 16.55 16.16
C ALA A 280 11.66 16.55 16.45
N VAL A 281 10.90 15.76 15.68
CA VAL A 281 9.45 15.59 15.82
C VAL A 281 9.13 14.11 16.04
N LEU A 282 8.70 13.76 17.25
CA LEU A 282 8.20 12.42 17.57
C LEU A 282 6.69 12.33 17.31
N LYS A 283 6.28 11.30 16.58
CA LYS A 283 4.90 10.86 16.39
C LYS A 283 4.80 9.36 16.74
N PRO A 284 3.59 8.79 16.94
CA PRO A 284 3.46 7.43 17.48
C PRO A 284 4.13 6.32 16.65
N GLY A 285 4.29 6.53 15.34
CA GLY A 285 4.88 5.55 14.42
C GLY A 285 6.20 5.97 13.76
N PHE A 286 6.79 7.12 14.13
CA PHE A 286 8.05 7.60 13.54
C PHE A 286 8.71 8.75 14.32
N LEU A 287 10.00 8.97 14.08
CA LEU A 287 10.77 10.14 14.48
C LEU A 287 11.28 10.87 13.23
N ALA A 288 10.79 12.09 12.97
CA ALA A 288 11.23 12.94 11.87
C ALA A 288 12.19 14.04 12.35
N LEU A 289 13.08 14.50 11.47
CA LEU A 289 14.03 15.59 11.72
C LEU A 289 13.87 16.68 10.65
N LEU A 290 13.58 17.90 11.07
CA LEU A 290 13.48 19.10 10.22
C LEU A 290 14.73 19.98 10.39
N ALA A 291 15.03 20.88 9.44
CA ALA A 291 16.04 21.92 9.71
C ALA A 291 15.53 22.87 10.79
N ASP A 292 14.25 23.26 10.69
CA ASP A 292 13.59 24.23 11.54
C ASP A 292 12.09 23.89 11.76
N PRO A 293 11.48 24.23 12.92
CA PRO A 293 10.06 23.94 13.18
C PRO A 293 9.06 24.57 12.20
N PHE A 294 9.48 25.52 11.36
CA PHE A 294 8.65 26.15 10.35
C PHE A 294 8.71 25.46 8.98
N ASP A 295 9.50 24.40 8.83
CA ASP A 295 9.54 23.53 7.66
C ASP A 295 8.39 22.50 7.68
N THR A 296 8.08 21.94 6.50
CA THR A 296 7.20 20.77 6.34
C THR A 296 7.92 19.55 5.76
N LYS A 297 9.11 19.71 5.18
CA LYS A 297 9.91 18.65 4.56
C LYS A 297 10.95 18.11 5.55
N PRO A 298 11.01 16.80 5.85
CA PRO A 298 12.04 16.24 6.71
C PRO A 298 13.40 16.10 5.99
N ILE A 299 14.49 16.38 6.71
CA ILE A 299 15.86 16.01 6.34
C ILE A 299 16.01 14.48 6.44
N ASP A 300 15.45 13.89 7.50
CA ASP A 300 15.48 12.45 7.74
C ASP A 300 14.26 11.99 8.58
N ILE A 301 13.91 10.70 8.48
CA ILE A 301 12.77 10.10 9.20
C ILE A 301 12.98 8.60 9.50
N ILE A 302 13.09 8.25 10.78
CA ILE A 302 13.07 6.85 11.23
C ILE A 302 11.62 6.44 11.40
N VAL A 303 11.12 5.59 10.50
CA VAL A 303 9.82 4.93 10.62
C VAL A 303 9.96 3.74 11.56
N PHE A 304 9.08 3.62 12.55
CA PHE A 304 9.10 2.51 13.50
C PHE A 304 8.51 1.24 12.89
N ASP A 305 9.18 0.11 13.11
CA ASP A 305 8.90 -1.20 12.51
C ASP A 305 9.16 -2.29 13.57
N VAL A 306 8.79 -3.54 13.26
CA VAL A 306 8.83 -4.65 14.23
C VAL A 306 10.25 -4.90 14.76
N LEU A 307 10.40 -4.92 16.09
CA LEU A 307 11.68 -5.16 16.74
C LEU A 307 11.92 -6.65 17.02
N PRO A 308 13.18 -7.10 17.03
CA PRO A 308 13.53 -8.46 17.43
C PRO A 308 13.25 -8.72 18.91
N ALA A 309 13.05 -9.99 19.27
CA ALA A 309 12.68 -10.39 20.63
C ALA A 309 13.78 -10.19 21.70
N SER A 310 15.04 -10.06 21.29
CA SER A 310 16.18 -9.74 22.17
C SER A 310 17.26 -8.97 21.40
N ASP A 311 18.18 -8.34 22.14
CA ASP A 311 19.29 -7.55 21.59
C ASP A 311 20.53 -8.40 21.21
N GLY A 312 20.46 -9.72 21.38
CA GLY A 312 21.57 -10.65 21.17
C GLY A 312 22.58 -10.73 22.33
N ASN A 313 22.51 -9.85 23.34
CA ASN A 313 23.42 -9.85 24.49
C ASN A 313 22.84 -10.59 25.72
N GLY A 314 21.55 -10.92 25.69
CA GLY A 314 20.90 -11.83 26.65
C GLY A 314 20.30 -11.18 27.90
N GLU A 315 20.49 -9.88 28.12
CA GLU A 315 19.99 -9.16 29.31
C GLU A 315 18.88 -8.13 29.01
N GLY A 316 18.61 -7.79 27.74
CA GLY A 316 17.77 -6.65 27.38
C GLY A 316 16.49 -6.96 26.58
N ARG A 317 15.37 -6.31 26.96
CA ARG A 317 14.28 -6.00 26.01
C ARG A 317 14.80 -4.98 25.00
N VAL A 318 14.58 -5.22 23.71
CA VAL A 318 15.01 -4.30 22.65
C VAL A 318 14.31 -2.96 22.80
N SER A 319 15.09 -1.88 22.64
CA SER A 319 14.66 -0.49 22.81
C SER A 319 14.89 0.27 21.51
N LEU A 320 13.93 1.09 21.09
CA LEU A 320 14.09 2.02 19.97
C LEU A 320 15.17 3.07 20.23
N ALA A 321 15.33 3.49 21.49
CA ALA A 321 16.31 4.49 21.91
C ALA A 321 17.11 4.04 23.14
N THR A 322 18.41 4.34 23.16
CA THR A 322 19.34 4.00 24.27
C THR A 322 20.30 5.14 24.61
N GLU A 323 20.65 5.31 25.88
CA GLU A 323 21.68 6.27 26.33
C GLU A 323 23.06 5.85 25.81
N VAL A 324 23.84 6.79 25.25
CA VAL A 324 25.19 6.53 24.73
C VAL A 324 26.24 7.26 25.57
N LYS A 325 27.22 6.51 26.06
CA LYS A 325 28.37 7.05 26.80
C LYS A 325 29.37 7.65 25.81
N GLU A 326 29.43 8.98 25.71
CA GLU A 326 30.47 9.68 24.94
C GLU A 326 31.80 9.72 25.73
N PRO A 327 32.97 9.75 25.07
CA PRO A 327 34.26 9.90 25.75
C PRO A 327 34.45 11.23 26.50
N ASN A 328 33.65 12.25 26.20
CA ASN A 328 33.64 13.53 26.89
C ASN A 328 32.38 13.59 27.79
N PRO A 329 32.50 13.68 29.12
CA PRO A 329 31.37 13.62 30.04
C PRO A 329 30.41 14.83 29.95
N LEU A 330 30.81 15.92 29.27
CA LEU A 330 29.97 17.09 28.99
C LEU A 330 29.11 16.91 27.71
N ARG A 331 29.26 15.80 26.99
CA ARG A 331 28.50 15.48 25.77
C ARG A 331 27.50 14.38 26.08
N HIS A 332 26.22 14.74 26.20
CA HIS A 332 25.14 13.81 26.50
C HIS A 332 24.46 13.36 25.20
N SER A 333 24.57 12.07 24.85
CA SER A 333 24.00 11.53 23.61
C SER A 333 23.12 10.29 23.85
N PHE A 334 22.26 10.03 22.88
CA PHE A 334 21.51 8.80 22.73
C PHE A 334 21.56 8.35 21.28
N GLN A 335 21.19 7.10 21.05
CA GLN A 335 21.08 6.52 19.72
C GLN A 335 19.66 6.03 19.55
N VAL A 336 19.08 6.30 18.38
CA VAL A 336 17.77 5.78 17.96
C VAL A 336 18.02 4.80 16.83
N THR A 337 17.54 3.57 16.97
CA THR A 337 17.79 2.46 16.05
C THR A 337 16.48 1.75 15.74
N CYS A 338 16.18 1.61 14.45
CA CYS A 338 15.06 0.82 13.96
C CYS A 338 15.36 0.35 12.54
N GLY A 339 15.13 -0.92 12.24
CA GLY A 339 15.58 -1.49 10.99
C GLY A 339 17.11 -1.59 10.92
N ASN A 340 17.65 -1.29 9.74
CA ASN A 340 19.07 -0.97 9.51
C ASN A 340 19.39 0.53 9.71
N GLN A 341 18.42 1.36 10.11
CA GLN A 341 18.62 2.78 10.35
C GLN A 341 19.06 3.00 11.79
N SER A 342 20.11 3.81 11.98
CA SER A 342 20.53 4.22 13.31
C SER A 342 21.13 5.63 13.28
N ILE A 343 20.59 6.52 14.11
CA ILE A 343 21.04 7.91 14.21
C ILE A 343 21.49 8.23 15.64
N ARG A 344 22.58 8.97 15.78
CA ARG A 344 23.04 9.46 17.08
C ARG A 344 22.62 10.92 17.27
N LEU A 345 21.95 11.17 18.38
CA LEU A 345 21.41 12.46 18.77
C LEU A 345 22.07 12.93 20.08
N ARG A 346 22.33 14.23 20.21
CA ARG A 346 22.95 14.88 21.39
C ARG A 346 22.01 15.97 21.93
N THR A 347 21.96 16.10 23.25
CA THR A 347 21.18 17.15 23.94
C THR A 347 22.05 17.93 24.94
N LYS A 348 21.48 18.95 25.58
CA LYS A 348 22.20 19.86 26.48
C LYS A 348 22.58 19.27 27.84
N ASN A 349 21.89 18.23 28.31
CA ASN A 349 22.12 17.62 29.63
C ASN A 349 21.56 16.19 29.68
N ASN A 350 22.04 15.37 30.63
CA ASN A 350 21.61 13.97 30.72
C ASN A 350 20.11 13.79 31.08
N GLY A 351 19.47 14.80 31.67
CA GLY A 351 18.03 14.78 31.94
C GLY A 351 17.21 14.79 30.65
N LYS A 352 17.50 15.70 29.72
CA LYS A 352 16.88 15.75 28.38
C LYS A 352 17.22 14.50 27.54
N VAL A 353 18.37 13.85 27.75
CA VAL A 353 18.66 12.54 27.13
C VAL A 353 17.69 11.45 27.64
N LYS A 354 17.58 11.27 28.96
CA LYS A 354 16.66 10.28 29.56
C LYS A 354 15.20 10.53 29.18
N ASP A 355 14.78 11.78 29.17
CA ASP A 355 13.46 12.25 28.74
C ASP A 355 13.16 11.90 27.26
N TRP A 356 14.11 12.11 26.34
CA TRP A 356 14.00 11.68 24.94
C TRP A 356 13.99 10.14 24.79
N VAL A 357 14.90 9.44 25.45
CA VAL A 357 14.99 7.97 25.42
C VAL A 357 13.70 7.33 25.94
N ALA A 358 13.19 7.80 27.07
CA ALA A 358 11.92 7.36 27.63
C ALA A 358 10.77 7.63 26.65
N SER A 359 10.65 8.85 26.13
CA SER A 359 9.54 9.23 25.25
C SER A 359 9.49 8.44 23.94
N ILE A 360 10.64 8.15 23.32
CA ILE A 360 10.71 7.36 22.07
C ILE A 360 10.33 5.90 22.33
N ASN A 361 10.87 5.30 23.40
CA ASN A 361 10.52 3.93 23.78
C ASN A 361 9.05 3.83 24.21
N ASP A 362 8.50 4.83 24.90
CA ASP A 362 7.09 4.84 25.30
C ASP A 362 6.16 4.96 24.09
N ALA A 363 6.50 5.82 23.12
CA ALA A 363 5.71 6.00 21.89
C ALA A 363 5.62 4.71 21.05
N GLY A 364 6.73 3.98 20.88
CA GLY A 364 6.75 2.77 20.05
C GLY A 364 6.40 1.46 20.78
N LEU A 365 6.73 1.35 22.08
CA LEU A 365 6.73 0.06 22.80
C LEU A 365 5.65 -0.08 23.88
N ARG A 366 5.12 1.02 24.46
CA ARG A 366 4.02 0.90 25.44
C ARG A 366 2.74 0.34 24.81
N PRO A 367 2.28 0.79 23.63
CA PRO A 367 1.03 0.30 23.06
C PRO A 367 1.22 -1.08 22.44
N PRO A 368 0.48 -2.13 22.87
CA PRO A 368 0.72 -3.50 22.42
C PRO A 368 0.30 -3.73 20.96
N GLU A 369 -0.71 -3.00 20.47
CA GLU A 369 -1.06 -2.95 19.05
C GLU A 369 -0.10 -2.07 18.22
N GLY A 370 1.03 -1.63 18.82
CA GLY A 370 2.01 -0.75 18.20
C GLY A 370 2.83 -1.40 17.08
N TRP A 371 3.38 -0.56 16.20
CA TRP A 371 4.18 -0.96 15.04
C TRP A 371 5.49 -1.69 15.35
N CYS A 372 5.95 -1.66 16.61
CA CYS A 372 7.17 -2.36 17.04
C CYS A 372 6.94 -3.79 17.56
N HIS A 373 5.69 -4.20 17.75
CA HIS A 373 5.35 -5.56 18.19
C HIS A 373 4.94 -6.43 16.99
N PRO A 374 5.30 -7.72 16.96
CA PRO A 374 4.79 -8.64 15.94
C PRO A 374 3.32 -8.99 16.22
N HIS A 375 2.47 -8.84 15.21
CA HIS A 375 1.05 -9.16 15.29
C HIS A 375 0.79 -10.63 14.90
N ARG A 376 -0.48 -11.00 14.67
CA ARG A 376 -0.86 -12.34 14.22
C ARG A 376 -0.05 -12.74 12.97
N PHE A 377 0.45 -13.97 12.95
CA PHE A 377 1.41 -14.51 11.96
C PHE A 377 2.79 -13.81 11.92
N GLY A 378 3.14 -12.98 12.91
CA GLY A 378 4.37 -12.20 12.90
C GLY A 378 4.33 -10.96 12.00
N SER A 379 3.15 -10.58 11.50
CA SER A 379 3.00 -9.40 10.63
C SER A 379 3.34 -8.09 11.35
N PHE A 380 3.87 -7.12 10.61
CA PHE A 380 3.94 -5.73 11.07
C PHE A 380 2.57 -5.08 11.26
N ALA A 381 1.53 -5.56 10.57
CA ALA A 381 0.19 -5.00 10.61
C ALA A 381 -0.73 -5.79 11.56
N PRO A 382 -1.43 -5.10 12.49
CA PRO A 382 -2.48 -5.72 13.31
C PRO A 382 -3.72 -6.06 12.47
N LEU A 383 -4.60 -6.88 13.01
CA LEU A 383 -5.90 -7.18 12.41
C LEU A 383 -6.81 -5.93 12.43
N ARG A 384 -7.38 -5.58 11.27
CA ARG A 384 -8.32 -4.48 11.07
C ARG A 384 -9.74 -4.99 10.91
N GLY A 385 -10.74 -4.11 11.02
CA GLY A 385 -12.15 -4.49 10.94
C GLY A 385 -12.66 -5.21 12.19
N LEU A 386 -11.95 -5.11 13.33
CA LEU A 386 -12.45 -5.56 14.64
C LEU A 386 -13.56 -4.66 15.19
N THR A 387 -13.70 -3.46 14.64
CA THR A 387 -14.78 -2.50 14.89
C THR A 387 -15.28 -1.96 13.55
N ASP A 388 -16.23 -1.03 13.58
CA ASP A 388 -16.72 -0.31 12.39
C ASP A 388 -15.76 0.82 11.99
N ASP A 389 -14.51 0.42 11.69
CA ASP A 389 -13.38 1.30 11.35
C ASP A 389 -13.31 1.65 9.85
N GLY A 390 -14.31 1.23 9.06
CA GLY A 390 -14.35 1.39 7.61
C GLY A 390 -13.59 0.31 6.83
N SER A 391 -13.08 -0.74 7.47
CA SER A 391 -12.45 -1.87 6.77
C SER A 391 -13.45 -2.58 5.84
N GLN A 392 -13.16 -2.53 4.55
CA GLN A 392 -13.89 -3.21 3.49
C GLN A 392 -12.93 -3.82 2.46
N ALA A 393 -13.39 -4.86 1.78
CA ALA A 393 -12.67 -5.50 0.67
C ALA A 393 -13.60 -5.71 -0.54
N GLN A 394 -13.02 -5.78 -1.74
CA GLN A 394 -13.70 -6.10 -2.98
C GLN A 394 -12.73 -6.82 -3.92
N TRP A 395 -13.07 -8.01 -4.41
CA TRP A 395 -12.23 -8.79 -5.32
C TRP A 395 -12.53 -8.47 -6.80
N PHE A 396 -11.53 -8.75 -7.65
CA PHE A 396 -11.60 -8.65 -9.10
C PHE A 396 -10.94 -9.89 -9.71
N VAL A 397 -11.57 -10.50 -10.70
CA VAL A 397 -10.98 -11.54 -11.56
C VAL A 397 -10.57 -10.89 -12.88
N ASP A 398 -9.39 -11.25 -13.39
CA ASP A 398 -8.74 -10.73 -14.60
C ASP A 398 -8.37 -9.24 -14.63
N GLY A 399 -7.54 -8.92 -15.64
CA GLY A 399 -7.07 -7.58 -15.92
C GLY A 399 -8.16 -6.57 -16.28
N LYS A 400 -9.25 -6.94 -17.00
CA LYS A 400 -10.33 -5.98 -17.33
C LYS A 400 -10.88 -5.33 -16.08
N ALA A 401 -11.42 -6.14 -15.17
CA ALA A 401 -12.14 -5.67 -14.00
C ALA A 401 -11.24 -4.85 -13.07
N ALA A 402 -10.02 -5.35 -12.82
CA ALA A 402 -9.04 -4.66 -11.99
C ALA A 402 -8.53 -3.35 -12.61
N PHE A 403 -8.18 -3.33 -13.90
CA PHE A 403 -7.63 -2.12 -14.54
C PHE A 403 -8.71 -1.05 -14.78
N GLU A 404 -9.95 -1.43 -15.03
CA GLU A 404 -11.09 -0.51 -15.12
C GLU A 404 -11.38 0.17 -13.77
N ALA A 405 -11.31 -0.57 -12.65
CA ALA A 405 -11.44 -0.01 -11.30
C ALA A 405 -10.23 0.87 -10.90
N ILE A 406 -9.00 0.48 -11.25
CA ILE A 406 -7.79 1.26 -11.00
C ILE A 406 -7.80 2.57 -11.81
N ALA A 407 -8.18 2.53 -13.09
CA ALA A 407 -8.27 3.73 -13.93
C ALA A 407 -9.26 4.75 -13.36
N SER A 408 -10.46 4.29 -12.97
CA SER A 408 -11.49 5.14 -12.36
C SER A 408 -11.00 5.76 -11.05
N SER A 409 -10.27 4.99 -10.23
CA SER A 409 -9.68 5.49 -8.98
C SER A 409 -8.56 6.51 -9.22
N ILE A 410 -7.76 6.36 -10.28
CA ILE A 410 -6.75 7.34 -10.69
C ILE A 410 -7.45 8.63 -11.17
N GLU A 411 -8.48 8.54 -12.00
CA GLU A 411 -9.29 9.67 -12.46
C GLU A 411 -9.87 10.47 -11.28
N ASP A 412 -10.25 9.79 -10.20
CA ASP A 412 -10.76 10.41 -8.98
C ASP A 412 -9.69 10.97 -8.02
N ALA A 413 -8.40 10.63 -8.15
CA ALA A 413 -7.38 11.05 -7.18
C ALA A 413 -7.32 12.58 -6.96
N LYS A 414 -7.12 13.02 -5.72
CA LYS A 414 -7.14 14.45 -5.32
C LYS A 414 -5.82 14.93 -4.67
N SER A 415 -4.97 14.02 -4.16
CA SER A 415 -3.74 14.37 -3.44
C SER A 415 -2.51 13.55 -3.83
N GLU A 416 -2.53 12.22 -3.66
CA GLU A 416 -1.34 11.36 -3.82
C GLU A 416 -1.69 10.01 -4.46
N ILE A 417 -0.88 9.57 -5.43
CA ILE A 417 -0.94 8.24 -6.04
C ILE A 417 0.40 7.52 -5.82
N PHE A 418 0.38 6.35 -5.19
CA PHE A 418 1.57 5.50 -5.01
C PHE A 418 1.46 4.24 -5.88
N ILE A 419 2.53 3.85 -6.56
CA ILE A 419 2.58 2.63 -7.39
C ILE A 419 3.84 1.80 -7.09
N CYS A 420 3.68 0.53 -6.73
CA CYS A 420 4.75 -0.48 -6.81
C CYS A 420 4.41 -1.50 -7.90
N GLY A 421 5.44 -1.97 -8.60
CA GLY A 421 5.32 -3.08 -9.54
C GLY A 421 6.68 -3.73 -9.81
N TRP A 422 6.63 -5.01 -10.15
CA TRP A 422 7.75 -5.74 -10.71
C TRP A 422 8.03 -5.26 -12.14
N TRP A 423 6.98 -4.94 -12.89
CA TRP A 423 7.05 -4.37 -14.23
C TRP A 423 5.90 -3.38 -14.47
N LEU A 424 6.16 -2.28 -15.17
CA LEU A 424 5.17 -1.25 -15.49
C LEU A 424 5.37 -0.77 -16.93
N CYS A 425 4.31 -0.80 -17.75
CA CYS A 425 4.29 -0.26 -19.11
C CYS A 425 3.46 1.04 -19.12
N PRO A 426 4.09 2.22 -19.26
CA PRO A 426 3.35 3.50 -19.24
C PRO A 426 2.30 3.60 -20.36
N GLU A 427 2.57 2.97 -21.51
CA GLU A 427 1.67 2.91 -22.66
C GLU A 427 0.54 1.87 -22.54
N LEU A 428 0.32 1.25 -21.36
CA LEU A 428 -0.79 0.33 -21.15
C LEU A 428 -2.13 1.06 -21.18
N TYR A 429 -3.04 0.65 -22.07
CA TYR A 429 -4.44 1.07 -22.05
C TYR A 429 -5.20 0.33 -20.95
N MET A 430 -5.73 1.05 -19.97
CA MET A 430 -6.40 0.46 -18.81
C MET A 430 -7.83 -0.02 -19.14
N ARG A 431 -8.49 0.58 -20.13
CA ARG A 431 -9.82 0.19 -20.62
C ARG A 431 -9.79 -0.06 -22.13
N ARG A 432 -10.72 -0.87 -22.66
CA ARG A 432 -10.75 -1.31 -24.07
C ARG A 432 -12.18 -1.20 -24.66
N PRO A 433 -12.37 -1.22 -25.99
CA PRO A 433 -11.39 -1.22 -27.08
C PRO A 433 -10.47 0.01 -27.06
N PHE A 434 -9.16 -0.20 -27.24
CA PHE A 434 -8.14 0.84 -27.02
C PHE A 434 -8.28 2.05 -27.96
N HIS A 435 -8.82 1.84 -29.16
CA HIS A 435 -9.00 2.89 -30.17
C HIS A 435 -10.15 3.87 -29.86
N ILE A 436 -11.10 3.47 -29.01
CA ILE A 436 -12.14 4.36 -28.47
C ILE A 436 -11.66 4.96 -27.14
N GLN A 437 -11.15 4.10 -26.25
CA GLN A 437 -10.75 4.46 -24.90
C GLN A 437 -9.30 4.98 -24.83
N ALA A 438 -8.90 5.81 -25.80
CA ALA A 438 -7.51 6.25 -25.96
C ALA A 438 -6.97 7.00 -24.73
N SER A 439 -7.80 7.81 -24.07
CA SER A 439 -7.46 8.53 -22.84
C SER A 439 -7.32 7.65 -21.60
N SER A 440 -7.59 6.34 -21.69
CA SER A 440 -7.37 5.38 -20.60
C SER A 440 -5.93 4.83 -20.54
N ARG A 441 -5.01 5.36 -21.36
CA ARG A 441 -3.59 4.98 -21.31
C ARG A 441 -2.97 5.46 -19.99
N LEU A 442 -2.19 4.60 -19.33
CA LEU A 442 -1.73 4.82 -17.97
C LEU A 442 -0.88 6.09 -17.82
N ASP A 443 0.00 6.40 -18.76
CA ASP A 443 0.75 7.65 -18.78
C ASP A 443 -0.15 8.88 -19.00
N ASP A 444 -1.10 8.84 -19.95
CA ASP A 444 -2.05 9.93 -20.20
C ASP A 444 -2.93 10.22 -18.95
N LEU A 445 -3.38 9.16 -18.25
CA LEU A 445 -4.11 9.26 -16.99
C LEU A 445 -3.26 9.91 -15.89
N LEU A 446 -2.04 9.41 -15.65
CA LEU A 446 -1.15 9.95 -14.62
C LEU A 446 -0.73 11.40 -14.93
N GLU A 447 -0.52 11.75 -16.20
CA GLU A 447 -0.25 13.13 -16.63
C GLU A 447 -1.44 14.06 -16.34
N ALA A 448 -2.66 13.63 -16.66
CA ALA A 448 -3.88 14.40 -16.39
C ALA A 448 -4.07 14.69 -14.89
N LYS A 449 -3.73 13.74 -14.01
CA LYS A 449 -3.77 13.93 -12.55
C LYS A 449 -2.61 14.77 -12.03
N ALA A 450 -1.40 14.57 -12.55
CA ALA A 450 -0.23 15.36 -12.18
C ALA A 450 -0.40 16.85 -12.50
N LYS A 451 -1.06 17.18 -13.61
CA LYS A 451 -1.48 18.55 -13.99
C LYS A 451 -2.55 19.15 -13.07
N GLN A 452 -3.32 18.31 -12.36
CA GLN A 452 -4.27 18.74 -11.32
C GLN A 452 -3.60 18.91 -9.93
N GLY A 453 -2.27 18.77 -9.85
CA GLY A 453 -1.48 18.92 -8.62
C GLY A 453 -1.20 17.63 -7.85
N VAL A 454 -1.83 16.51 -8.25
CA VAL A 454 -1.65 15.20 -7.59
C VAL A 454 -0.17 14.77 -7.64
N GLN A 455 0.38 14.40 -6.49
CA GLN A 455 1.75 13.91 -6.38
C GLN A 455 1.80 12.41 -6.68
N ILE A 456 2.69 11.97 -7.56
CA ILE A 456 2.70 10.60 -8.07
C ILE A 456 4.06 9.96 -7.80
N TYR A 457 4.08 8.87 -7.05
CA TYR A 457 5.30 8.22 -6.55
C TYR A 457 5.34 6.76 -7.00
N ILE A 458 6.36 6.40 -7.79
CA ILE A 458 6.43 5.10 -8.46
C ILE A 458 7.74 4.42 -8.07
N LEU A 459 7.67 3.24 -7.44
CA LEU A 459 8.80 2.44 -7.01
C LEU A 459 8.83 1.11 -7.77
N LEU A 460 9.64 1.06 -8.82
CA LEU A 460 9.81 -0.12 -9.66
C LEU A 460 10.89 -1.05 -9.13
N TYR A 461 10.78 -2.34 -9.42
CA TYR A 461 11.95 -3.21 -9.47
C TYR A 461 12.96 -2.69 -10.51
N LYS A 462 14.25 -2.75 -10.18
CA LYS A 462 15.35 -2.62 -11.14
C LYS A 462 15.87 -4.01 -11.48
N GLU A 463 15.81 -4.36 -12.75
CA GLU A 463 16.26 -5.63 -13.30
C GLU A 463 17.76 -5.75 -13.53
N VAL A 464 18.26 -6.99 -13.45
CA VAL A 464 19.51 -7.40 -14.10
C VAL A 464 19.21 -7.55 -15.59
N ALA A 465 19.49 -6.50 -16.37
CA ALA A 465 19.10 -6.39 -17.79
C ALA A 465 19.69 -7.45 -18.75
N ILE A 466 20.64 -8.29 -18.29
CA ILE A 466 21.15 -9.44 -19.03
C ILE A 466 20.21 -10.66 -18.88
N ALA A 467 19.47 -10.74 -17.77
CA ALA A 467 18.59 -11.87 -17.42
C ALA A 467 17.09 -11.57 -17.61
N LEU A 468 16.68 -10.29 -17.66
CA LEU A 468 15.27 -9.88 -17.77
C LEU A 468 15.11 -8.70 -18.73
N LYS A 469 14.14 -8.80 -19.64
CA LYS A 469 13.89 -7.83 -20.73
C LYS A 469 12.92 -6.69 -20.37
N ILE A 470 12.43 -6.63 -19.13
CA ILE A 470 11.36 -5.70 -18.68
C ILE A 470 11.72 -4.21 -18.81
N ASN A 471 13.01 -3.87 -18.85
CA ASN A 471 13.54 -2.54 -19.13
C ASN A 471 12.90 -1.41 -18.30
N SER A 472 12.95 -1.50 -16.96
CA SER A 472 12.41 -0.44 -16.10
C SER A 472 13.13 0.92 -16.30
N VAL A 473 14.31 0.93 -16.94
CA VAL A 473 14.98 2.16 -17.41
C VAL A 473 14.09 2.98 -18.34
N TYR A 474 13.44 2.30 -19.31
CA TYR A 474 12.52 2.90 -20.27
C TYR A 474 11.31 3.48 -19.55
N SER A 475 10.64 2.68 -18.71
CA SER A 475 9.46 3.12 -17.96
C SER A 475 9.76 4.33 -17.07
N LYS A 476 10.90 4.35 -16.34
CA LYS A 476 11.33 5.55 -15.59
C LYS A 476 11.53 6.75 -16.50
N ARG A 477 12.17 6.60 -17.67
CA ARG A 477 12.41 7.72 -18.58
C ARG A 477 11.11 8.29 -19.14
N LYS A 478 10.18 7.42 -19.56
CA LYS A 478 8.87 7.86 -20.08
C LYS A 478 8.05 8.57 -19.02
N LEU A 479 7.92 7.96 -17.82
CA LEU A 479 7.13 8.52 -16.71
C LEU A 479 7.68 9.84 -16.16
N LEU A 480 9.01 9.99 -16.05
CA LEU A 480 9.59 11.29 -15.63
C LEU A 480 9.34 12.43 -16.63
N ASN A 481 9.08 12.10 -17.90
CA ASN A 481 8.89 13.11 -18.95
C ASN A 481 7.45 13.64 -19.05
N ILE A 482 6.48 13.09 -18.29
CA ILE A 482 5.06 13.51 -18.40
C ILE A 482 4.73 14.71 -17.49
N HIS A 483 5.27 14.76 -16.26
CA HIS A 483 5.07 15.89 -15.35
C HIS A 483 6.07 15.90 -14.18
N GLU A 484 6.41 17.09 -13.67
CA GLU A 484 7.31 17.26 -12.51
C GLU A 484 6.80 16.66 -11.18
N ASN A 485 5.48 16.42 -11.10
CA ASN A 485 4.85 15.78 -9.94
C ASN A 485 5.01 14.25 -9.96
N VAL A 486 5.54 13.67 -11.04
CA VAL A 486 5.75 12.22 -11.22
C VAL A 486 7.18 11.86 -10.86
N ARG A 487 7.37 11.08 -9.80
CA ARG A 487 8.67 10.73 -9.23
C ARG A 487 8.89 9.23 -9.28
N VAL A 488 9.94 8.79 -9.96
CA VAL A 488 10.21 7.36 -10.18
C VAL A 488 11.54 6.91 -9.57
N LEU A 489 11.47 5.95 -8.64
CA LEU A 489 12.61 5.19 -8.14
C LEU A 489 12.64 3.79 -8.78
N ARG A 490 13.84 3.20 -8.85
CA ARG A 490 14.07 1.81 -9.28
C ARG A 490 15.11 1.16 -8.38
N TYR A 491 14.80 0.06 -7.71
CA TYR A 491 15.66 -0.57 -6.71
C TYR A 491 15.56 -2.11 -6.82
N PRO A 492 16.56 -2.93 -6.41
CA PRO A 492 17.87 -2.61 -5.84
C PRO A 492 18.90 -2.10 -6.87
N ASP A 493 20.04 -1.59 -6.40
CA ASP A 493 21.24 -1.48 -7.24
C ASP A 493 22.16 -2.66 -6.96
N HIS A 494 22.12 -3.68 -7.81
CA HIS A 494 22.75 -4.99 -7.57
C HIS A 494 24.24 -4.89 -7.18
N PHE A 495 25.02 -4.03 -7.84
CA PHE A 495 26.45 -3.88 -7.58
C PHE A 495 26.80 -3.29 -6.20
N SER A 496 25.97 -2.40 -5.65
CA SER A 496 26.20 -1.81 -4.32
C SER A 496 25.50 -2.56 -3.19
N THR A 497 24.46 -3.35 -3.50
CA THR A 497 23.67 -4.13 -2.53
C THR A 497 24.10 -5.59 -2.43
N GLY A 498 24.78 -6.14 -3.43
CA GLY A 498 25.05 -7.58 -3.56
C GLY A 498 23.83 -8.42 -3.93
N VAL A 499 22.66 -7.81 -4.15
CA VAL A 499 21.40 -8.52 -4.44
C VAL A 499 21.24 -8.70 -5.95
N TYR A 500 21.65 -9.86 -6.46
CA TYR A 500 21.58 -10.20 -7.90
C TYR A 500 20.42 -11.14 -8.28
N LEU A 501 19.88 -11.91 -7.33
CA LEU A 501 18.92 -13.00 -7.62
C LEU A 501 17.46 -12.66 -7.26
N TRP A 502 17.25 -11.68 -6.38
CA TRP A 502 15.93 -11.36 -5.83
C TRP A 502 15.33 -10.10 -6.46
N SER A 503 14.00 -9.98 -6.39
CA SER A 503 13.26 -8.83 -6.92
C SER A 503 12.26 -8.21 -5.95
N HIS A 504 11.70 -7.08 -6.36
CA HIS A 504 10.50 -6.53 -5.74
C HIS A 504 9.31 -7.00 -6.56
N HIS A 505 8.49 -7.86 -5.97
CA HIS A 505 7.46 -8.58 -6.69
C HIS A 505 6.04 -8.19 -6.26
N GLU A 506 5.90 -7.36 -5.21
CA GLU A 506 4.62 -6.73 -4.89
C GLU A 506 4.08 -5.85 -6.04
N LYS A 507 2.76 -5.93 -6.27
CA LYS A 507 2.02 -5.04 -7.15
C LYS A 507 1.04 -4.26 -6.29
N ILE A 508 1.14 -2.94 -6.30
CA ILE A 508 0.38 -2.05 -5.41
C ILE A 508 0.00 -0.78 -6.18
N VAL A 509 -1.26 -0.37 -6.09
CA VAL A 509 -1.69 1.01 -6.39
C VAL A 509 -2.43 1.56 -5.18
N ILE A 510 -2.08 2.75 -4.67
CA ILE A 510 -2.80 3.44 -3.60
C ILE A 510 -3.24 4.82 -4.11
N ILE A 511 -4.48 5.21 -3.82
CA ILE A 511 -5.01 6.54 -4.11
C ILE A 511 -5.49 7.19 -2.81
N ASP A 512 -4.95 8.37 -2.50
CA ASP A 512 -5.35 9.27 -1.40
C ASP A 512 -5.46 8.62 0.00
N TYR A 513 -4.83 7.45 0.20
CA TYR A 513 -4.95 6.62 1.41
C TYR A 513 -6.37 6.15 1.74
N GLN A 514 -7.29 6.26 0.77
CA GLN A 514 -8.70 5.87 0.87
C GLN A 514 -8.94 4.48 0.28
N ILE A 515 -8.27 4.18 -0.83
CA ILE A 515 -8.34 2.89 -1.54
C ILE A 515 -6.93 2.42 -1.92
N CYS A 516 -6.66 1.12 -1.76
CA CYS A 516 -5.51 0.48 -2.39
C CYS A 516 -5.90 -0.80 -3.12
N PHE A 517 -5.15 -1.12 -4.17
CA PHE A 517 -5.25 -2.33 -4.98
C PHE A 517 -3.99 -3.17 -4.76
N ILE A 518 -4.15 -4.46 -4.45
CA ILE A 518 -3.09 -5.45 -4.34
C ILE A 518 -3.52 -6.82 -4.91
N GLY A 519 -2.57 -7.58 -5.48
CA GLY A 519 -2.84 -8.88 -6.10
C GLY A 519 -1.69 -9.36 -6.99
N GLY A 520 -1.99 -10.22 -7.97
CA GLY A 520 -0.99 -10.73 -8.93
C GLY A 520 -0.74 -9.85 -10.16
N LEU A 521 -1.70 -8.98 -10.53
CA LEU A 521 -1.58 -8.11 -11.72
C LEU A 521 -0.56 -6.97 -11.55
N ASP A 522 0.47 -6.96 -12.39
CA ASP A 522 1.32 -5.79 -12.66
C ASP A 522 0.65 -4.86 -13.70
N LEU A 523 0.91 -3.55 -13.64
CA LEU A 523 0.45 -2.56 -14.63
C LEU A 523 1.31 -2.61 -15.91
N CYS A 524 1.35 -3.76 -16.57
CA CYS A 524 2.18 -4.01 -17.75
C CYS A 524 1.49 -4.87 -18.82
N PHE A 525 2.15 -5.02 -19.97
CA PHE A 525 1.58 -5.71 -21.12
C PHE A 525 1.31 -7.21 -20.87
N GLY A 526 0.28 -7.72 -21.56
CA GLY A 526 -0.21 -9.09 -21.50
C GLY A 526 -1.12 -9.41 -20.32
N ARG A 527 -1.30 -8.47 -19.36
CA ARG A 527 -2.12 -8.66 -18.15
C ARG A 527 -3.59 -8.30 -18.33
N TYR A 528 -3.93 -7.49 -19.34
CA TYR A 528 -5.34 -7.25 -19.67
C TYR A 528 -5.93 -8.55 -20.23
N ASP A 529 -7.01 -9.04 -19.62
CA ASP A 529 -7.78 -10.17 -20.14
C ASP A 529 -9.23 -10.11 -19.63
N THR A 530 -10.04 -11.06 -20.07
CA THR A 530 -11.47 -11.24 -19.78
C THR A 530 -11.78 -12.73 -19.68
N PHE A 531 -12.84 -13.12 -18.97
CA PHE A 531 -13.30 -14.50 -18.76
C PHE A 531 -13.44 -15.36 -20.04
N GLU A 532 -13.60 -14.74 -21.22
CA GLU A 532 -13.58 -15.43 -22.52
C GLU A 532 -12.21 -16.01 -22.90
N HIS A 533 -11.13 -15.48 -22.32
CA HIS A 533 -9.72 -15.81 -22.53
C HIS A 533 -9.35 -16.03 -24.01
N LYS A 534 -9.72 -15.06 -24.87
CA LYS A 534 -9.54 -15.16 -26.33
C LYS A 534 -8.06 -15.29 -26.71
N VAL A 535 -7.79 -16.27 -27.58
CA VAL A 535 -6.44 -16.60 -28.07
C VAL A 535 -6.03 -15.84 -29.34
N GLY A 536 -6.95 -15.12 -29.99
CA GLY A 536 -6.73 -14.38 -31.24
C GLY A 536 -7.41 -13.01 -31.23
N ASP A 537 -6.83 -12.05 -31.96
CA ASP A 537 -7.24 -10.64 -32.02
C ASP A 537 -6.64 -9.98 -33.28
N ASN A 538 -7.10 -10.39 -34.46
CA ASN A 538 -6.64 -9.87 -35.74
C ASN A 538 -7.84 -9.60 -36.67
N PRO A 539 -8.10 -8.34 -37.09
CA PRO A 539 -7.33 -7.12 -36.79
C PRO A 539 -7.32 -6.77 -35.28
N PRO A 540 -6.30 -6.03 -34.79
CA PRO A 540 -6.15 -5.69 -33.38
C PRO A 540 -7.31 -4.82 -32.88
N LEU A 541 -8.14 -5.37 -32.00
CA LEU A 541 -9.29 -4.70 -31.39
C LEU A 541 -9.12 -4.56 -29.88
N VAL A 542 -8.63 -5.61 -29.22
CA VAL A 542 -8.52 -5.69 -27.76
C VAL A 542 -7.09 -5.43 -27.30
N TRP A 543 -6.08 -6.11 -27.87
CA TRP A 543 -4.69 -6.05 -27.43
C TRP A 543 -3.80 -5.37 -28.49
N PRO A 544 -3.43 -4.09 -28.35
CA PRO A 544 -2.58 -3.39 -29.33
C PRO A 544 -1.10 -3.79 -29.20
N GLY A 545 -0.43 -4.00 -30.34
CA GLY A 545 1.02 -4.17 -30.40
C GLY A 545 1.56 -5.23 -29.45
N LYS A 546 2.49 -4.81 -28.59
CA LYS A 546 3.12 -5.65 -27.56
C LYS A 546 2.18 -6.28 -26.54
N ASP A 547 0.96 -5.76 -26.40
CA ASP A 547 -0.04 -6.30 -25.48
C ASP A 547 -0.63 -7.64 -25.99
N TYR A 548 -0.48 -7.94 -27.29
CA TYR A 548 -0.72 -9.26 -27.84
C TYR A 548 0.46 -10.19 -27.48
N TYR A 549 0.46 -10.63 -26.23
CA TYR A 549 1.61 -11.21 -25.55
C TYR A 549 1.55 -12.74 -25.51
N ASN A 550 2.67 -13.40 -25.83
CA ASN A 550 2.91 -14.82 -25.55
C ASN A 550 4.41 -15.03 -25.29
N PRO A 551 4.86 -14.95 -24.02
CA PRO A 551 6.28 -14.91 -23.67
C PRO A 551 7.03 -16.18 -24.04
N ARG A 552 6.33 -17.32 -24.20
CA ARG A 552 6.97 -18.57 -24.61
C ARG A 552 7.42 -18.54 -26.06
N GLU A 553 6.64 -17.93 -26.95
CA GLU A 553 6.99 -17.77 -28.37
C GLU A 553 7.98 -16.60 -28.54
N SER A 554 7.67 -15.40 -28.01
CA SER A 554 8.64 -14.29 -27.94
C SER A 554 8.39 -13.33 -26.78
N GLU A 555 9.49 -12.77 -26.26
CA GLU A 555 9.48 -11.68 -25.28
C GLU A 555 9.95 -10.37 -25.95
N PRO A 556 9.22 -9.24 -25.80
CA PRO A 556 9.55 -8.00 -26.49
C PRO A 556 10.96 -7.47 -26.21
N ASN A 557 11.74 -7.24 -27.29
CA ASN A 557 13.17 -6.93 -27.21
C ASN A 557 13.55 -5.45 -27.43
N SER A 558 12.88 -4.72 -28.35
CA SER A 558 13.02 -3.25 -28.50
C SER A 558 11.78 -2.54 -27.99
N TRP A 559 11.94 -1.40 -27.30
CA TRP A 559 10.87 -0.60 -26.70
C TRP A 559 10.61 0.72 -27.45
N GLU A 560 11.14 0.86 -28.66
CA GLU A 560 11.03 2.08 -29.47
C GLU A 560 9.61 2.30 -30.02
N ASP A 561 8.91 1.21 -30.34
CA ASP A 561 7.51 1.18 -30.72
C ASP A 561 6.79 0.13 -29.86
N THR A 562 5.72 0.54 -29.17
CA THR A 562 4.87 -0.33 -28.33
C THR A 562 3.60 -0.79 -29.04
N MET A 563 3.20 -0.11 -30.12
CA MET A 563 2.02 -0.41 -30.93
C MET A 563 2.33 -1.41 -32.05
N LYS A 564 3.60 -1.61 -32.38
CA LYS A 564 4.08 -2.73 -33.20
C LYS A 564 3.93 -4.07 -32.49
N ASP A 565 3.43 -5.07 -33.23
CA ASP A 565 3.34 -6.45 -32.76
C ASP A 565 4.72 -7.11 -32.62
N GLU A 566 4.91 -7.86 -31.53
CA GLU A 566 6.05 -8.77 -31.33
C GLU A 566 5.81 -10.14 -32.00
N LEU A 567 4.54 -10.49 -32.25
CA LEU A 567 4.12 -11.80 -32.76
C LEU A 567 3.23 -11.66 -34.00
N ASP A 568 3.43 -12.54 -34.98
CA ASP A 568 2.54 -12.65 -36.15
C ASP A 568 1.19 -13.22 -35.72
N ARG A 569 0.20 -12.34 -35.52
CA ARG A 569 -1.17 -12.70 -35.12
C ARG A 569 -1.86 -13.68 -36.08
N GLY A 570 -1.42 -13.77 -37.33
CA GLY A 570 -1.94 -14.74 -38.29
C GLY A 570 -1.41 -16.16 -38.09
N LYS A 571 -0.38 -16.34 -37.27
CA LYS A 571 0.32 -17.62 -37.03
C LYS A 571 0.41 -18.04 -35.56
N TYR A 572 0.40 -17.10 -34.62
CA TYR A 572 0.61 -17.36 -33.20
C TYR A 572 -0.58 -16.85 -32.36
N PRO A 573 -1.15 -17.69 -31.47
CA PRO A 573 -2.09 -17.21 -30.46
C PRO A 573 -1.36 -16.38 -29.39
N ARG A 574 -2.05 -15.41 -28.80
CA ARG A 574 -1.64 -14.85 -27.50
C ARG A 574 -1.70 -15.95 -26.43
N MET A 575 -1.03 -15.73 -25.30
CA MET A 575 -1.24 -16.52 -24.09
C MET A 575 -2.23 -15.77 -23.20
N PRO A 576 -3.46 -16.28 -22.99
CA PRO A 576 -4.37 -15.71 -22.02
C PRO A 576 -3.77 -15.68 -20.61
N TRP A 577 -4.24 -14.75 -19.80
CA TRP A 577 -3.70 -14.40 -18.50
C TRP A 577 -4.83 -14.37 -17.49
N HIS A 578 -4.85 -15.33 -16.57
CA HIS A 578 -5.83 -15.42 -15.49
C HIS A 578 -5.18 -14.99 -14.18
N ASP A 579 -5.80 -14.06 -13.46
CA ASP A 579 -5.23 -13.45 -12.27
C ASP A 579 -6.32 -12.89 -11.35
N VAL A 580 -5.97 -12.62 -10.10
CA VAL A 580 -6.89 -12.08 -9.09
C VAL A 580 -6.28 -10.86 -8.40
N HIS A 581 -7.12 -9.85 -8.18
CA HIS A 581 -6.79 -8.62 -7.48
C HIS A 581 -7.82 -8.30 -6.40
N CYS A 582 -7.44 -7.49 -5.41
CA CYS A 582 -8.34 -7.00 -4.38
C CYS A 582 -8.16 -5.49 -4.19
N ALA A 583 -9.26 -4.76 -4.08
CA ALA A 583 -9.29 -3.42 -3.50
C ALA A 583 -9.59 -3.50 -2.00
N LEU A 584 -9.02 -2.56 -1.24
CA LEU A 584 -9.21 -2.42 0.20
C LEU A 584 -9.47 -0.96 0.56
N TRP A 585 -10.38 -0.74 1.52
CA TRP A 585 -10.71 0.58 2.08
C TRP A 585 -10.46 0.60 3.60
N GLY A 586 -10.33 1.80 4.16
CA GLY A 586 -10.13 2.00 5.60
C GLY A 586 -8.71 1.65 6.08
N PRO A 587 -8.52 1.25 7.35
CA PRO A 587 -7.22 0.93 7.94
C PRO A 587 -6.30 0.01 7.10
N PRO A 588 -6.77 -1.08 6.45
CA PRO A 588 -5.92 -1.95 5.64
C PRO A 588 -5.18 -1.22 4.50
N CYS A 589 -5.85 -0.29 3.80
CA CYS A 589 -5.23 0.52 2.74
C CYS A 589 -4.04 1.33 3.26
N ARG A 590 -4.15 1.79 4.49
CA ARG A 590 -3.18 2.68 5.14
C ARG A 590 -2.00 1.89 5.69
N ASP A 591 -2.20 0.61 6.02
CA ASP A 591 -1.13 -0.33 6.35
C ASP A 591 -0.29 -0.70 5.10
N VAL A 592 -0.94 -0.91 3.95
CA VAL A 592 -0.27 -1.05 2.64
C VAL A 592 0.51 0.23 2.29
N ALA A 593 -0.06 1.41 2.53
CA ALA A 593 0.63 2.67 2.33
C ALA A 593 1.84 2.87 3.28
N ARG A 594 1.77 2.39 4.52
CA ARG A 594 2.92 2.37 5.44
C ARG A 594 4.08 1.54 4.89
N HIS A 595 3.79 0.36 4.32
CA HIS A 595 4.79 -0.48 3.63
C HIS A 595 5.42 0.25 2.44
N PHE A 596 4.62 0.94 1.62
CA PHE A 596 5.15 1.79 0.53
C PHE A 596 6.08 2.88 1.06
N VAL A 597 5.66 3.65 2.07
CA VAL A 597 6.47 4.74 2.67
C VAL A 597 7.79 4.21 3.24
N GLN A 598 7.77 3.05 3.90
CA GLN A 598 8.98 2.40 4.40
C GLN A 598 9.95 2.05 3.25
N ARG A 599 9.47 1.35 2.21
CA ARG A 599 10.28 0.94 1.06
C ARG A 599 10.77 2.12 0.22
N TRP A 600 9.94 3.13 -0.01
CA TRP A 600 10.32 4.37 -0.70
C TRP A 600 11.46 5.08 0.04
N ASN A 601 11.30 5.32 1.34
CA ASN A 601 12.31 5.98 2.16
C ASN A 601 13.62 5.18 2.26
N TYR A 602 13.53 3.85 2.26
CA TYR A 602 14.70 2.98 2.20
C TYR A 602 15.42 3.07 0.84
N ALA A 603 14.69 2.96 -0.28
CA ALA A 603 15.25 3.11 -1.63
C ALA A 603 15.85 4.51 -1.88
N LYS A 604 15.16 5.57 -1.43
CA LYS A 604 15.64 6.97 -1.47
C LYS A 604 17.02 7.12 -0.83
N ARG A 605 17.22 6.60 0.39
CA ARG A 605 18.52 6.69 1.09
C ARG A 605 19.65 5.93 0.40
N ASN A 606 19.36 4.74 -0.13
CA ASN A 606 20.39 3.87 -0.73
C ASN A 606 20.77 4.28 -2.16
N LYS A 607 19.84 4.87 -2.92
CA LYS A 607 20.02 5.20 -4.34
C LYS A 607 20.21 6.69 -4.61
N ALA A 608 19.43 7.51 -3.94
CA ALA A 608 19.18 8.90 -4.31
C ALA A 608 19.32 9.88 -3.12
N PRO A 609 20.29 9.71 -2.20
CA PRO A 609 20.30 10.42 -0.91
C PRO A 609 20.25 11.95 -1.06
N TYR A 610 20.96 12.48 -2.06
CA TYR A 610 21.07 13.94 -2.32
C TYR A 610 20.15 14.44 -3.44
N GLU A 611 19.29 13.60 -4.02
CA GLU A 611 18.38 13.98 -5.12
C GLU A 611 17.12 14.67 -4.55
N GLU A 612 17.14 16.00 -4.40
CA GLU A 612 16.06 16.76 -3.74
C GLU A 612 14.67 16.61 -4.41
N ALA A 613 14.65 16.39 -5.73
CA ALA A 613 13.44 16.12 -6.49
C ALA A 613 12.71 14.83 -6.05
N ILE A 614 13.40 13.93 -5.33
CA ILE A 614 12.86 12.72 -4.72
C ILE A 614 12.81 12.93 -3.19
N PRO A 615 11.65 13.31 -2.61
CA PRO A 615 11.55 13.60 -1.18
C PRO A 615 11.49 12.32 -0.34
N LEU A 616 11.71 12.47 0.96
CA LEU A 616 11.28 11.50 1.97
C LEU A 616 9.78 11.65 2.24
N LEU A 617 9.08 10.54 2.39
CA LEU A 617 7.65 10.48 2.71
C LEU A 617 7.44 10.29 4.22
N MET A 618 6.32 10.80 4.75
CA MET A 618 5.97 10.66 6.16
C MET A 618 4.73 9.77 6.31
N PRO A 619 4.71 8.76 7.20
CA PRO A 619 3.52 7.95 7.42
C PRO A 619 2.39 8.81 7.96
N GLN A 620 1.27 8.91 7.24
CA GLN A 620 0.16 9.75 7.68
C GLN A 620 -0.53 9.19 8.94
N HIS A 621 -1.25 10.03 9.69
CA HIS A 621 -2.05 9.67 10.88
C HIS A 621 -3.02 8.53 10.60
N GLN A 622 -3.57 8.52 9.40
CA GLN A 622 -4.46 7.47 8.94
C GLN A 622 -3.78 6.09 9.05
N MET A 623 -2.46 6.02 8.83
CA MET A 623 -1.57 4.85 9.02
C MET A 623 -1.12 4.63 10.49
N VAL A 624 -1.87 5.14 11.46
CA VAL A 624 -1.58 5.02 12.91
C VAL A 624 -2.80 4.36 13.58
N ILE A 625 -2.54 3.43 14.49
CA ILE A 625 -3.54 2.47 14.99
C ILE A 625 -4.70 3.17 15.72
N PRO A 626 -5.97 2.71 15.58
CA PRO A 626 -7.15 3.40 16.12
C PRO A 626 -7.12 3.75 17.61
N HIS A 627 -6.41 3.01 18.48
CA HIS A 627 -6.32 3.37 19.91
C HIS A 627 -5.67 4.75 20.15
N TYR A 628 -4.88 5.28 19.21
CA TYR A 628 -4.34 6.65 19.27
C TYR A 628 -5.36 7.75 18.92
N LEU A 629 -6.53 7.41 18.38
CA LEU A 629 -7.62 8.37 18.12
C LEU A 629 -8.37 8.74 19.41
N GLY A 630 -8.27 7.90 20.45
CA GLY A 630 -8.95 8.09 21.73
C GLY A 630 -10.44 7.74 21.71
N LYS A 631 -11.06 7.74 22.89
CA LYS A 631 -12.50 7.50 23.06
C LYS A 631 -13.29 8.80 22.84
N SER A 632 -13.30 9.33 21.62
CA SER A 632 -14.11 10.50 21.23
C SER A 632 -15.46 10.13 20.61
N LYS A 633 -16.15 9.16 21.23
CA LYS A 633 -17.62 9.18 21.25
C LYS A 633 -17.97 9.75 22.61
N ASP A 634 -18.33 11.03 22.65
CA ASP A 634 -18.84 11.65 23.85
C ASP A 634 -20.08 10.90 24.34
N ILE A 635 -20.07 10.51 25.61
CA ILE A 635 -21.27 10.00 26.25
C ILE A 635 -22.05 11.24 26.69
N GLU A 636 -23.12 11.57 25.96
CA GLU A 636 -24.14 12.50 26.44
C GLU A 636 -24.84 11.85 27.64
N VAL A 637 -24.29 12.09 28.83
CA VAL A 637 -24.96 11.78 30.09
C VAL A 637 -25.88 12.96 30.40
N GLU A 638 -27.18 12.73 30.30
CA GLU A 638 -28.18 13.70 30.76
C GLU A 638 -28.01 13.99 32.25
N ASN A 639 -28.21 15.24 32.66
CA ASN A 639 -28.04 15.65 34.06
C ASN A 639 -29.29 15.26 34.87
N GLU A 640 -29.28 14.08 35.49
CA GLU A 640 -30.09 13.84 36.69
C GLU A 640 -29.21 13.97 37.94
N ASN A 641 -29.76 14.64 38.96
CA ASN A 641 -29.07 14.93 40.20
C ASN A 641 -29.35 13.81 41.21
N ASP A 642 -28.35 13.39 41.96
CA ASP A 642 -28.58 12.88 43.31
C ASP A 642 -27.37 13.17 44.21
N GLU A 643 -27.63 13.37 45.50
CA GLU A 643 -26.63 13.83 46.47
C GLU A 643 -25.97 12.68 47.25
N ASP A 644 -24.80 13.01 47.83
CA ASP A 644 -24.27 12.45 49.09
C ASP A 644 -24.03 10.91 49.18
N ASN A 645 -22.76 10.50 49.04
CA ASN A 645 -21.97 10.31 50.28
C ASN A 645 -20.45 10.19 50.14
N SER A 646 -19.78 10.36 51.28
CA SER A 646 -18.31 10.34 51.39
C SER A 646 -17.73 9.00 51.86
N LYS A 647 -16.64 8.57 51.20
CA LYS A 647 -15.44 7.91 51.79
C LYS A 647 -14.43 7.59 50.68
N GLY A 648 -13.17 7.92 50.89
CA GLY A 648 -12.07 7.49 50.02
C GLY A 648 -11.05 6.65 50.78
N ILE A 649 -10.18 5.93 50.07
CA ILE A 649 -8.88 5.47 50.58
C ILE A 649 -7.88 5.31 49.43
N LYS A 650 -6.61 5.52 49.79
CA LYS A 650 -5.36 5.68 49.02
C LYS A 650 -5.11 4.69 47.87
N ARG A 651 -4.32 5.16 46.89
CA ARG A 651 -3.44 4.33 46.04
C ARG A 651 -2.62 3.34 46.89
N GLN A 652 -2.31 2.18 46.31
CA GLN A 652 -1.06 1.49 46.61
C GLN A 652 -0.54 0.75 45.37
N ASP A 653 0.63 1.15 44.88
CA ASP A 653 1.31 0.47 43.77
C ASP A 653 1.98 -0.82 44.28
N SER A 654 1.83 -1.93 43.56
CA SER A 654 2.70 -3.11 43.75
C SER A 654 2.74 -3.99 42.50
N PHE A 655 3.89 -3.99 41.81
CA PHE A 655 4.23 -5.03 40.84
C PHE A 655 4.87 -6.21 41.59
N SER A 656 4.40 -7.44 41.36
CA SER A 656 5.23 -8.57 40.89
C SER A 656 4.55 -9.93 41.05
N SER A 657 4.37 -10.63 39.93
CA SER A 657 4.59 -12.08 39.79
C SER A 657 4.58 -12.44 38.31
N THR A 658 5.32 -13.48 37.93
CA THR A 658 5.51 -13.93 36.55
C THR A 658 4.72 -15.21 36.28
N SER A 659 4.56 -15.54 34.98
CA SER A 659 4.12 -16.84 34.45
C SER A 659 2.64 -17.22 34.65
N SER A 660 1.87 -17.13 33.57
CA SER A 660 1.68 -18.31 32.69
C SER A 660 1.04 -17.91 31.35
N LEU A 661 1.29 -18.69 30.29
CA LEU A 661 0.50 -18.65 29.06
C LEU A 661 -0.60 -19.71 29.15
N GLN A 662 -1.87 -19.30 29.13
CA GLN A 662 -2.96 -20.03 28.47
C GLN A 662 -4.27 -19.20 28.43
N ASP A 663 -4.94 -19.29 27.28
CA ASP A 663 -6.39 -19.26 27.02
C ASP A 663 -7.30 -18.21 27.72
N ILE A 664 -7.88 -17.33 26.88
CA ILE A 664 -9.14 -16.61 27.14
C ILE A 664 -9.89 -16.45 25.79
N PRO A 665 -11.24 -16.38 25.76
CA PRO A 665 -12.04 -17.59 25.86
C PRO A 665 -12.98 -17.80 24.65
N LEU A 666 -13.56 -19.00 24.54
CA LEU A 666 -14.63 -19.28 23.59
C LEU A 666 -15.90 -18.50 23.93
N LEU A 667 -16.48 -17.80 22.94
CA LEU A 667 -17.83 -17.26 23.01
C LEU A 667 -18.79 -18.16 22.21
N LEU A 668 -19.59 -18.94 22.93
CA LEU A 668 -20.89 -19.43 22.46
C LEU A 668 -21.96 -18.91 23.43
N PRO A 669 -23.16 -18.54 22.94
CA PRO A 669 -24.20 -17.98 23.79
C PRO A 669 -24.85 -19.06 24.66
N GLN A 670 -25.32 -18.66 25.85
CA GLN A 670 -26.18 -19.48 26.69
C GLN A 670 -27.28 -18.60 27.31
N GLU A 671 -28.53 -19.02 27.14
CA GLU A 671 -29.70 -18.39 27.78
C GLU A 671 -29.82 -18.81 29.25
N ALA A 672 -30.66 -18.10 30.01
CA ALA A 672 -30.57 -18.03 31.47
C ALA A 672 -31.62 -18.86 32.26
N GLU A 673 -31.49 -18.79 33.59
CA GLU A 673 -32.41 -19.26 34.63
C GLU A 673 -32.43 -20.80 34.92
N GLY A 674 -32.46 -21.26 36.19
CA GLY A 674 -32.34 -20.50 37.45
C GLY A 674 -32.28 -21.37 38.73
N LEU A 675 -31.55 -20.85 39.73
CA LEU A 675 -31.57 -21.08 41.18
C LEU A 675 -31.74 -22.49 41.85
N ASP A 676 -30.73 -22.79 42.69
CA ASP A 676 -30.82 -23.17 44.12
C ASP A 676 -30.75 -24.63 44.68
N ASN A 677 -29.71 -24.84 45.52
CA ASN A 677 -29.65 -25.59 46.79
C ASN A 677 -30.13 -27.07 46.87
N SER A 678 -29.28 -28.08 47.14
CA SER A 678 -28.40 -28.17 48.32
C SER A 678 -27.56 -29.48 48.43
N HIS A 679 -26.56 -29.47 49.32
CA HIS A 679 -25.66 -30.54 49.85
C HIS A 679 -25.78 -32.03 49.42
N GLY A 680 -24.65 -32.64 49.02
CA GLY A 680 -24.45 -34.11 49.04
C GLY A 680 -23.14 -34.65 48.42
N VAL A 681 -22.25 -35.25 49.23
CA VAL A 681 -20.95 -35.89 48.86
C VAL A 681 -20.78 -37.12 49.79
N PRO A 682 -20.15 -38.28 49.42
CA PRO A 682 -19.23 -38.58 48.30
C PRO A 682 -19.47 -39.89 47.46
N LYS A 683 -18.71 -40.04 46.33
CA LYS A 683 -18.07 -41.28 45.74
C LYS A 683 -18.91 -42.58 45.61
N SER A 684 -18.93 -43.38 44.52
CA SER A 684 -17.87 -43.81 43.59
C SER A 684 -18.40 -44.77 42.49
N ASN A 685 -17.75 -44.77 41.31
CA ASN A 685 -17.53 -45.82 40.28
C ASN A 685 -18.51 -47.00 40.06
N GLY A 686 -18.85 -47.26 38.78
CA GLY A 686 -19.53 -48.48 38.29
C GLY A 686 -20.79 -48.11 37.48
N SER A 687 -20.72 -47.87 36.17
CA SER A 687 -20.57 -48.82 35.04
C SER A 687 -21.89 -49.49 34.60
N ASP A 688 -21.96 -49.69 33.29
CA ASP A 688 -22.91 -50.52 32.53
C ASP A 688 -24.35 -50.00 32.33
N SER A 689 -24.89 -50.38 31.18
CA SER A 689 -26.15 -49.90 30.59
C SER A 689 -27.29 -50.91 30.76
N ILE A 690 -28.56 -50.48 30.69
CA ILE A 690 -29.62 -51.07 29.82
C ILE A 690 -30.98 -50.33 29.96
N THR A 691 -31.67 -50.22 28.82
CA THR A 691 -33.08 -49.79 28.53
C THR A 691 -34.11 -49.66 29.69
N THR A 692 -35.05 -48.71 29.68
CA THR A 692 -36.32 -48.86 28.90
C THR A 692 -37.27 -47.63 28.85
N LYS A 693 -37.83 -47.43 27.65
CA LYS A 693 -39.21 -47.02 27.28
C LYS A 693 -40.26 -46.54 28.33
N SER A 694 -40.80 -45.33 28.05
CA SER A 694 -42.21 -45.04 27.59
C SER A 694 -43.29 -44.45 28.53
N VAL A 695 -44.32 -43.86 27.87
CA VAL A 695 -45.63 -43.36 28.36
C VAL A 695 -45.54 -42.09 29.24
N SER A 696 -45.86 -40.85 28.81
CA SER A 696 -46.96 -40.27 28.00
C SER A 696 -48.32 -40.14 28.71
N PHE A 697 -48.72 -38.92 29.08
CA PHE A 697 -50.10 -38.38 29.12
C PHE A 697 -50.01 -36.84 29.26
N ARG A 698 -50.98 -35.97 28.94
CA ARG A 698 -51.96 -35.81 27.83
C ARG A 698 -52.81 -34.55 28.14
N HIS A 699 -53.49 -33.96 27.15
CA HIS A 699 -54.61 -32.98 27.28
C HIS A 699 -54.23 -31.53 27.66
N GLN A 700 -54.95 -30.47 27.24
CA GLN A 700 -56.13 -30.32 26.35
C GLN A 700 -56.10 -28.93 25.63
N LYS A 701 -56.55 -28.80 24.35
CA LYS A 701 -57.77 -28.09 23.83
C LYS A 701 -57.95 -26.61 24.28
N ALA A 702 -58.51 -25.68 23.49
CA ALA A 702 -59.46 -25.77 22.36
C ALA A 702 -59.35 -24.57 21.35
N LYS A 703 -59.63 -24.73 20.03
CA LYS A 703 -60.84 -24.29 19.24
C LYS A 703 -60.95 -22.79 18.83
N ILE A 704 -61.59 -22.34 17.71
CA ILE A 704 -61.95 -22.92 16.37
C ILE A 704 -62.58 -21.83 15.42
N GLU A 705 -62.41 -21.94 14.07
CA GLU A 705 -63.29 -21.44 12.93
C GLU A 705 -63.68 -19.92 12.78
N SER A 706 -64.15 -19.35 11.65
CA SER A 706 -64.13 -19.65 10.17
C SER A 706 -64.74 -18.50 9.30
N VAL A 707 -64.97 -18.74 7.97
CA VAL A 707 -65.93 -18.12 7.00
C VAL A 707 -65.32 -17.40 5.76
N LEU A 708 -66.03 -17.49 4.61
CA LEU A 708 -65.70 -17.08 3.22
C LEU A 708 -66.65 -15.97 2.69
N THR A 709 -66.25 -15.21 1.64
CA THR A 709 -67.15 -14.75 0.54
C THR A 709 -66.37 -14.34 -0.74
N ASP A 710 -67.04 -13.84 -1.79
CA ASP A 710 -66.73 -14.16 -3.21
C ASP A 710 -67.00 -13.00 -4.24
N MET A 711 -66.50 -13.16 -5.48
CA MET A 711 -66.80 -12.49 -6.78
C MET A 711 -66.54 -10.98 -7.06
N GLN A 712 -65.88 -10.66 -8.20
CA GLN A 712 -66.50 -10.11 -9.45
C GLN A 712 -65.50 -9.99 -10.65
N MET A 713 -65.92 -9.51 -11.85
CA MET A 713 -65.35 -9.91 -13.16
C MET A 713 -65.51 -8.89 -14.35
N LYS A 714 -64.78 -9.10 -15.48
CA LYS A 714 -64.75 -8.41 -16.83
C LYS A 714 -63.80 -7.20 -16.95
N GLY A 715 -63.17 -6.81 -18.09
CA GLY A 715 -63.07 -7.26 -19.52
C GLY A 715 -62.38 -6.12 -20.35
N PHE A 716 -61.90 -6.17 -21.61
CA PHE A 716 -61.87 -7.10 -22.79
C PHE A 716 -60.39 -7.55 -23.09
N VAL A 717 -59.79 -7.91 -24.26
CA VAL A 717 -59.95 -7.86 -25.76
C VAL A 717 -59.90 -6.45 -26.42
N ASP A 718 -59.37 -6.14 -27.62
CA ASP A 718 -58.80 -6.84 -28.83
C ASP A 718 -57.48 -6.14 -29.30
N ASP A 719 -56.78 -6.44 -30.43
CA ASP A 719 -56.21 -7.67 -31.05
C ASP A 719 -55.34 -7.26 -32.31
N LEU A 720 -54.46 -8.12 -32.85
CA LEU A 720 -53.72 -8.02 -34.15
C LEU A 720 -52.68 -6.86 -34.30
N ASP A 721 -51.65 -6.85 -35.19
CA ASP A 721 -51.08 -7.84 -36.15
C ASP A 721 -49.55 -7.63 -36.36
N SER A 722 -48.90 -8.43 -37.23
CA SER A 722 -47.47 -8.43 -37.61
C SER A 722 -47.26 -8.10 -39.13
N PRO A 723 -46.06 -8.20 -39.79
CA PRO A 723 -44.66 -8.43 -39.34
C PRO A 723 -43.56 -7.54 -40.03
N ASP A 724 -42.29 -7.82 -39.71
CA ASP A 724 -41.10 -7.89 -40.62
C ASP A 724 -40.19 -6.68 -41.02
N HIS A 725 -38.95 -7.06 -41.39
CA HIS A 725 -37.92 -6.41 -42.24
C HIS A 725 -37.02 -5.22 -41.76
N VAL A 726 -35.84 -5.60 -41.26
CA VAL A 726 -34.48 -5.29 -41.83
C VAL A 726 -34.25 -3.95 -42.57
N LYS A 727 -33.40 -3.05 -42.02
CA LYS A 727 -32.05 -2.72 -42.56
C LYS A 727 -31.20 -1.78 -41.67
N MET A 728 -29.89 -1.79 -41.88
CA MET A 728 -28.93 -0.77 -41.40
C MET A 728 -28.90 0.44 -42.35
N SER A 729 -28.74 1.66 -41.80
CA SER A 729 -28.08 2.78 -42.48
C SER A 729 -27.53 3.79 -41.47
N LEU A 730 -26.29 4.22 -41.68
CA LEU A 730 -25.65 5.32 -40.95
C LEU A 730 -26.13 6.66 -41.50
N ASP A 731 -26.30 7.68 -40.64
CA ASP A 731 -25.79 9.06 -40.81
C ASP A 731 -26.46 10.03 -39.84
N VAL A 732 -25.68 10.63 -38.93
CA VAL A 732 -26.13 11.69 -38.02
C VAL A 732 -25.63 13.03 -38.51
N ARG A 733 -26.54 13.97 -38.78
CA ARG A 733 -26.24 15.41 -38.96
C ARG A 733 -26.68 16.22 -37.74
N THR A 734 -26.00 17.34 -37.53
CA THR A 734 -25.72 17.87 -36.18
C THR A 734 -26.44 19.19 -35.87
N GLN A 735 -26.47 19.55 -34.57
CA GLN A 735 -26.83 20.86 -33.98
C GLN A 735 -28.35 21.18 -33.87
N PRO A 736 -28.75 22.13 -32.99
CA PRO A 736 -28.40 22.21 -31.55
C PRO A 736 -29.63 22.55 -30.65
N GLY A 737 -29.56 22.31 -29.33
CA GLY A 737 -30.64 22.75 -28.43
C GLY A 737 -30.53 22.36 -26.95
N THR A 738 -29.87 23.23 -26.18
CA THR A 738 -29.84 23.30 -24.70
C THR A 738 -30.90 22.55 -23.89
N LYS A 739 -30.43 21.63 -23.02
CA LYS A 739 -30.54 21.76 -21.56
C LYS A 739 -29.56 20.83 -20.84
N LYS A 740 -29.02 21.28 -19.71
CA LYS A 740 -28.40 20.38 -18.72
C LYS A 740 -29.50 19.67 -17.94
N SER A 741 -29.26 18.40 -17.63
CA SER A 741 -29.79 17.76 -16.43
C SER A 741 -28.63 16.97 -15.85
N ASP A 742 -28.26 17.27 -14.62
CA ASP A 742 -27.28 16.49 -13.88
C ASP A 742 -27.87 15.10 -13.62
N SER A 743 -27.07 14.04 -13.81
CA SER A 743 -27.49 12.67 -13.49
C SER A 743 -26.89 12.27 -12.16
N GLU A 744 -27.69 12.35 -11.10
CA GLU A 744 -27.40 11.67 -9.85
C GLU A 744 -27.26 10.16 -10.14
N TRP A 745 -26.22 9.52 -9.61
CA TRP A 745 -25.90 8.12 -9.95
C TRP A 745 -25.34 7.34 -8.75
N TRP A 746 -25.98 7.52 -7.58
CA TRP A 746 -25.73 6.72 -6.38
C TRP A 746 -27.00 6.55 -5.55
N GLU A 747 -27.92 5.67 -5.97
CA GLU A 747 -28.83 5.00 -5.02
C GLU A 747 -29.50 3.75 -5.61
N THR A 748 -29.08 2.57 -5.16
CA THR A 748 -29.98 1.39 -5.06
C THR A 748 -29.45 0.45 -3.98
N GLN A 749 -29.74 0.78 -2.73
CA GLN A 749 -29.59 -0.17 -1.63
C GLN A 749 -30.81 -1.13 -1.61
N GLU A 750 -30.65 -2.29 -0.97
CA GLU A 750 -31.72 -3.22 -0.57
C GLU A 750 -32.61 -3.84 -1.67
N ARG A 751 -32.10 -4.91 -2.28
CA ARG A 751 -32.88 -6.17 -2.41
C ARG A 751 -32.04 -7.33 -1.87
N GLY A 752 -32.68 -8.23 -1.12
CA GLY A 752 -32.00 -9.18 -0.23
C GLY A 752 -31.81 -10.60 -0.77
N ASP A 753 -31.08 -11.39 0.02
CA ASP A 753 -31.09 -12.85 0.11
C ASP A 753 -30.84 -13.67 -1.18
N GLN A 754 -30.15 -13.10 -2.16
CA GLN A 754 -29.49 -13.87 -3.23
C GLN A 754 -28.05 -13.40 -3.42
N VAL A 755 -27.12 -14.34 -3.63
CA VAL A 755 -25.69 -14.07 -3.87
C VAL A 755 -25.49 -13.67 -5.33
N GLY A 756 -26.03 -12.51 -5.70
CA GLY A 756 -25.85 -11.92 -7.02
C GLY A 756 -24.41 -11.45 -7.23
N PHE A 757 -23.89 -11.65 -8.44
CA PHE A 757 -22.64 -11.02 -8.88
C PHE A 757 -22.83 -9.50 -8.95
N ALA A 758 -21.77 -8.72 -8.69
CA ALA A 758 -21.86 -7.26 -8.65
C ALA A 758 -21.76 -6.57 -10.02
N ASP A 759 -21.67 -7.37 -11.09
CA ASP A 759 -21.62 -6.99 -12.51
C ASP A 759 -22.10 -8.19 -13.35
N ASP A 760 -22.76 -7.93 -14.48
CA ASP A 760 -23.27 -8.93 -15.43
C ASP A 760 -22.16 -9.84 -16.00
N SER A 761 -20.90 -9.41 -15.91
CA SER A 761 -19.73 -10.19 -16.33
C SER A 761 -19.25 -11.24 -15.31
N GLY A 762 -19.71 -11.17 -14.05
CA GLY A 762 -19.21 -12.01 -12.95
C GLY A 762 -17.79 -11.68 -12.46
N GLN A 763 -17.05 -10.78 -13.13
CA GLN A 763 -15.63 -10.52 -12.84
C GLN A 763 -15.38 -9.57 -11.65
N VAL A 764 -16.43 -8.97 -11.08
CA VAL A 764 -16.36 -8.01 -9.96
C VAL A 764 -17.13 -8.53 -8.75
N GLY A 765 -16.48 -8.54 -7.60
CA GLY A 765 -17.08 -8.97 -6.34
C GLY A 765 -17.95 -7.93 -5.64
N PRO A 766 -18.81 -8.36 -4.71
CA PRO A 766 -19.48 -7.44 -3.78
C PRO A 766 -18.44 -6.75 -2.88
N ARG A 767 -18.59 -5.44 -2.67
CA ARG A 767 -17.86 -4.75 -1.60
C ARG A 767 -18.49 -5.11 -0.26
N THR A 768 -17.70 -5.67 0.64
CA THR A 768 -18.15 -6.22 1.92
C THR A 768 -17.29 -5.68 3.06
N SER A 769 -17.84 -5.61 4.28
CA SER A 769 -17.02 -5.36 5.46
C SER A 769 -16.38 -6.66 5.94
N CYS A 770 -15.06 -6.69 5.93
CA CYS A 770 -14.28 -7.84 6.32
C CYS A 770 -13.35 -7.49 7.50
N ARG A 771 -12.86 -8.52 8.17
CA ARG A 771 -11.66 -8.43 8.99
C ARG A 771 -10.46 -8.64 8.06
N CYS A 772 -9.57 -7.66 8.01
CA CYS A 772 -8.46 -7.64 7.05
C CYS A 772 -7.13 -7.50 7.78
N GLN A 773 -6.13 -8.30 7.40
CA GLN A 773 -4.77 -8.15 7.89
C GLN A 773 -3.78 -8.14 6.73
N ILE A 774 -2.97 -7.09 6.64
CA ILE A 774 -1.88 -7.04 5.66
C ILE A 774 -0.75 -7.97 6.12
N LEU A 775 -0.17 -8.68 5.16
CA LEU A 775 0.94 -9.62 5.32
C LEU A 775 2.01 -9.27 4.29
N ARG A 776 3.27 -9.53 4.59
CA ARG A 776 4.38 -9.28 3.65
C ARG A 776 5.52 -10.28 3.82
N SER A 777 6.31 -10.41 2.77
CA SER A 777 7.63 -11.01 2.79
C SER A 777 8.64 -9.87 2.65
N VAL A 778 9.44 -9.58 3.67
CA VAL A 778 10.48 -8.52 3.61
C VAL A 778 11.68 -8.84 4.49
N SER A 779 12.80 -8.17 4.22
CA SER A 779 14.01 -8.24 5.03
C SER A 779 14.85 -6.96 4.93
N GLN A 780 16.00 -6.98 5.60
CA GLN A 780 16.97 -5.88 5.65
C GLN A 780 17.38 -5.36 4.26
N TRP A 781 17.38 -6.19 3.21
CA TRP A 781 17.74 -5.74 1.86
C TRP A 781 16.58 -5.04 1.13
N SER A 782 15.32 -5.41 1.39
CA SER A 782 14.17 -5.02 0.57
C SER A 782 13.31 -3.89 1.16
N ALA A 783 13.23 -3.81 2.50
CA ALA A 783 12.54 -2.74 3.23
C ALA A 783 13.34 -2.18 4.42
N GLY A 784 14.56 -2.69 4.64
CA GLY A 784 15.45 -2.23 5.72
C GLY A 784 15.02 -2.65 7.13
N THR A 785 14.22 -3.71 7.26
CA THR A 785 13.68 -4.22 8.54
C THR A 785 14.78 -4.73 9.50
N SER A 786 14.48 -4.82 10.81
CA SER A 786 15.45 -5.33 11.82
C SER A 786 15.52 -6.86 11.86
N GLN A 787 14.46 -7.53 11.39
CA GLN A 787 14.36 -8.98 11.27
C GLN A 787 13.67 -9.33 9.95
N VAL A 788 13.83 -10.57 9.49
CA VAL A 788 13.07 -11.08 8.36
C VAL A 788 11.61 -11.20 8.77
N GLU A 789 10.69 -10.74 7.91
CA GLU A 789 9.26 -11.00 8.05
C GLU A 789 8.82 -11.97 6.96
N GLU A 790 8.26 -13.11 7.38
CA GLU A 790 7.67 -14.15 6.53
C GLU A 790 6.18 -14.34 6.85
N SER A 791 5.47 -13.25 7.15
CA SER A 791 4.11 -13.30 7.72
C SER A 791 3.08 -13.93 6.77
N ILE A 792 3.34 -13.89 5.46
CA ILE A 792 2.59 -14.64 4.43
C ILE A 792 2.75 -16.16 4.61
N HIS A 793 3.98 -16.65 4.81
CA HIS A 793 4.26 -18.09 5.00
C HIS A 793 3.65 -18.62 6.31
N CYS A 794 3.78 -17.84 7.39
CA CYS A 794 3.13 -18.15 8.67
C CYS A 794 1.60 -18.18 8.56
N ALA A 795 1.00 -17.31 7.75
CA ALA A 795 -0.43 -17.34 7.47
C ALA A 795 -0.83 -18.59 6.68
N TYR A 796 -0.17 -18.90 5.55
CA TYR A 796 -0.42 -20.13 4.78
C TYR A 796 -0.41 -21.37 5.69
N GLY A 797 0.67 -21.57 6.46
CA GLY A 797 0.80 -22.73 7.34
C GLY A 797 -0.29 -22.80 8.41
N SER A 798 -0.59 -21.69 9.10
CA SER A 798 -1.59 -21.68 10.17
C SER A 798 -3.04 -21.80 9.66
N LEU A 799 -3.33 -21.29 8.46
CA LEU A 799 -4.67 -21.36 7.86
C LEU A 799 -4.95 -22.76 7.31
N ILE A 800 -3.99 -23.36 6.60
CA ILE A 800 -4.09 -24.74 6.11
C ILE A 800 -4.30 -25.73 7.27
N ASP A 801 -3.60 -25.53 8.40
CA ASP A 801 -3.80 -26.37 9.59
C ASP A 801 -5.13 -26.12 10.31
N LYS A 802 -5.85 -25.03 10.02
CA LYS A 802 -7.15 -24.69 10.63
C LYS A 802 -8.37 -25.02 9.78
N ALA A 803 -8.23 -25.13 8.45
CA ALA A 803 -9.33 -25.46 7.54
C ALA A 803 -10.12 -26.69 8.02
N GLU A 804 -11.43 -26.78 7.78
CA GLU A 804 -12.30 -27.87 8.24
C GLU A 804 -12.77 -28.77 7.09
N HIS A 805 -13.15 -28.19 5.94
CA HIS A 805 -13.87 -28.83 4.84
C HIS A 805 -13.11 -28.80 3.50
N PHE A 806 -12.57 -27.66 3.07
CA PHE A 806 -11.77 -27.60 1.85
C PHE A 806 -10.78 -26.43 1.80
N ILE A 807 -9.81 -26.58 0.89
CA ILE A 807 -8.86 -25.56 0.49
C ILE A 807 -8.85 -25.50 -1.04
N TYR A 808 -9.11 -24.32 -1.60
CA TYR A 808 -8.93 -24.02 -3.01
C TYR A 808 -7.73 -23.09 -3.17
N ILE A 809 -6.78 -23.44 -4.05
CA ILE A 809 -5.56 -22.68 -4.31
C ILE A 809 -5.44 -22.42 -5.81
N GLU A 810 -5.21 -21.17 -6.16
CA GLU A 810 -4.68 -20.80 -7.47
C GLU A 810 -3.29 -20.21 -7.27
N ASN A 811 -2.28 -20.76 -7.96
CA ASN A 811 -0.93 -20.22 -7.87
C ASN A 811 -0.14 -20.36 -9.17
N GLN A 812 0.70 -19.37 -9.47
CA GLN A 812 1.65 -19.44 -10.59
C GLN A 812 2.70 -20.56 -10.41
N PHE A 813 3.09 -20.86 -9.16
CA PHE A 813 4.05 -21.92 -8.85
C PHE A 813 3.59 -22.74 -7.66
N PHE A 814 3.85 -24.05 -7.68
CA PHE A 814 3.61 -24.94 -6.55
C PHE A 814 4.88 -25.71 -6.22
N ILE A 815 5.78 -25.05 -5.47
CA ILE A 815 7.11 -25.54 -5.11
C ILE A 815 7.29 -25.43 -3.59
N SER A 816 7.32 -26.58 -2.90
CA SER A 816 7.30 -26.62 -1.44
C SER A 816 7.86 -27.93 -0.90
N GLY A 817 8.29 -27.97 0.36
CA GLY A 817 8.97 -29.12 0.96
C GLY A 817 8.24 -29.68 2.19
N LEU A 818 8.24 -31.01 2.33
CA LEU A 818 7.92 -31.68 3.59
C LEU A 818 9.01 -31.42 4.64
N SER A 819 8.79 -31.73 5.92
CA SER A 819 9.72 -31.40 6.99
C SER A 819 11.11 -32.03 6.85
N ALA A 820 11.23 -33.15 6.11
CA ALA A 820 12.48 -33.84 5.80
C ALA A 820 13.21 -33.28 4.57
N ASP A 821 12.66 -32.29 3.87
CA ASP A 821 13.29 -31.65 2.72
C ASP A 821 14.18 -30.48 3.17
N GLU A 822 15.50 -30.66 3.12
CA GLU A 822 16.48 -29.61 3.40
C GLU A 822 16.68 -28.63 2.23
N THR A 823 16.23 -28.98 1.01
CA THR A 823 16.45 -28.18 -0.20
C THR A 823 15.42 -27.05 -0.32
N ILE A 824 14.14 -27.40 -0.31
CA ILE A 824 13.03 -26.43 -0.28
C ILE A 824 12.64 -26.23 1.17
N ARG A 825 12.66 -24.99 1.67
CA ARG A 825 12.53 -24.69 3.10
C ARG A 825 11.13 -24.28 3.53
N ASN A 826 10.32 -23.75 2.62
CA ASN A 826 8.92 -23.41 2.92
C ASN A 826 8.08 -24.69 3.17
N ARG A 827 7.08 -24.58 4.04
CA ARG A 827 6.35 -25.72 4.65
C ARG A 827 4.86 -25.75 4.33
N VAL A 828 4.46 -25.15 3.21
CA VAL A 828 3.08 -25.25 2.69
C VAL A 828 2.71 -26.70 2.40
N LEU A 829 3.61 -27.48 1.79
CA LEU A 829 3.40 -28.90 1.51
C LEU A 829 3.23 -29.73 2.79
N GLU A 830 4.05 -29.45 3.80
CA GLU A 830 4.00 -30.11 5.12
C GLU A 830 2.66 -29.84 5.82
N ALA A 831 2.15 -28.60 5.76
CA ALA A 831 0.85 -28.24 6.30
C ALA A 831 -0.29 -28.99 5.56
N LEU A 832 -0.26 -29.02 4.23
CA LEU A 832 -1.26 -29.74 3.42
C LEU A 832 -1.23 -31.25 3.70
N TYR A 833 -0.04 -31.86 3.76
CA TYR A 833 0.15 -33.28 4.07
C TYR A 833 -0.42 -33.64 5.45
N ARG A 834 -0.05 -32.90 6.50
CA ARG A 834 -0.58 -33.09 7.86
C ARG A 834 -2.10 -32.91 7.90
N ARG A 835 -2.61 -31.89 7.20
CA ARG A 835 -4.04 -31.57 7.20
C ARG A 835 -4.87 -32.66 6.52
N ILE A 836 -4.41 -33.18 5.39
CA ILE A 836 -5.06 -34.29 4.68
C ILE A 836 -5.00 -35.57 5.53
N LEU A 837 -3.84 -35.90 6.10
CA LEU A 837 -3.68 -37.07 6.96
C LEU A 837 -4.62 -37.01 8.19
N ARG A 838 -4.81 -35.82 8.79
CA ARG A 838 -5.81 -35.61 9.85
C ARG A 838 -7.24 -35.85 9.36
N ALA A 839 -7.64 -35.33 8.19
CA ALA A 839 -8.97 -35.60 7.63
C ALA A 839 -9.22 -37.10 7.43
N TYR A 840 -8.22 -37.80 6.89
CA TYR A 840 -8.29 -39.24 6.64
C TYR A 840 -8.46 -40.05 7.93
N ASN A 841 -7.67 -39.74 8.95
CA ASN A 841 -7.74 -40.39 10.27
C ASN A 841 -9.08 -40.10 10.98
N ASP A 842 -9.55 -38.85 10.90
CA ASP A 842 -10.88 -38.42 11.40
C ASP A 842 -12.05 -38.99 10.58
N LYS A 843 -11.78 -39.59 9.41
CA LYS A 843 -12.77 -40.04 8.40
C LYS A 843 -13.69 -38.92 7.90
N LYS A 844 -13.20 -37.68 7.90
CA LYS A 844 -13.91 -36.49 7.39
C LYS A 844 -13.76 -36.39 5.88
N CYS A 845 -14.81 -35.92 5.20
CA CYS A 845 -14.67 -35.42 3.83
C CYS A 845 -13.83 -34.14 3.88
N PHE A 846 -12.76 -34.08 3.08
CA PHE A 846 -11.89 -32.92 2.97
C PHE A 846 -11.28 -32.87 1.57
N ARG A 847 -11.23 -31.69 0.93
CA ARG A 847 -10.67 -31.52 -0.42
C ARG A 847 -9.59 -30.45 -0.47
N VAL A 848 -8.54 -30.70 -1.23
CA VAL A 848 -7.52 -29.73 -1.63
C VAL A 848 -7.51 -29.66 -3.15
N ILE A 849 -7.88 -28.51 -3.69
CA ILE A 849 -8.04 -28.28 -5.12
C ILE A 849 -7.02 -27.23 -5.54
N ILE A 850 -6.09 -27.60 -6.41
CA ILE A 850 -4.96 -26.77 -6.81
C ILE A 850 -5.02 -26.51 -8.33
N VAL A 851 -5.11 -25.23 -8.70
CA VAL A 851 -5.08 -24.77 -10.10
C VAL A 851 -3.76 -24.03 -10.33
N ILE A 852 -3.01 -24.47 -11.33
CA ILE A 852 -1.63 -24.03 -11.64
C ILE A 852 -1.45 -23.91 -13.16
N PRO A 853 -0.52 -23.06 -13.66
CA PRO A 853 -0.26 -22.96 -15.09
C PRO A 853 0.34 -24.29 -15.60
N LEU A 854 -0.12 -24.76 -16.76
CA LEU A 854 0.30 -26.04 -17.34
C LEU A 854 1.80 -26.08 -17.60
N LEU A 855 2.38 -24.96 -18.03
CA LEU A 855 3.82 -24.75 -18.20
C LEU A 855 4.26 -23.36 -17.72
N PRO A 856 5.49 -23.21 -17.19
CA PRO A 856 6.07 -21.91 -16.86
C PRO A 856 6.08 -20.94 -18.05
N GLY A 857 5.72 -19.67 -17.81
CA GLY A 857 5.57 -18.64 -18.86
C GLY A 857 6.87 -17.95 -19.25
N PHE A 858 7.93 -18.71 -19.56
CA PHE A 858 9.23 -18.21 -20.02
C PHE A 858 9.49 -18.59 -21.48
N GLN A 859 10.37 -17.86 -22.17
CA GLN A 859 10.69 -18.09 -23.59
C GLN A 859 11.31 -19.47 -23.86
N GLY A 860 10.85 -20.12 -24.94
CA GLY A 860 11.38 -21.41 -25.42
C GLY A 860 10.57 -22.63 -25.02
N GLY A 861 10.65 -23.68 -25.84
CA GLY A 861 10.01 -24.97 -25.60
C GLY A 861 10.81 -25.88 -24.68
N VAL A 862 10.14 -26.81 -23.99
CA VAL A 862 10.75 -27.70 -22.98
C VAL A 862 12.02 -28.42 -23.47
N ASP A 863 12.13 -28.71 -24.77
CA ASP A 863 13.31 -29.36 -25.37
C ASP A 863 14.41 -28.40 -25.87
N ASP A 864 14.14 -27.09 -26.00
CA ASP A 864 15.06 -26.12 -26.58
C ASP A 864 16.30 -25.88 -25.70
N SER A 865 17.44 -25.59 -26.34
CA SER A 865 18.70 -25.33 -25.63
C SER A 865 18.62 -24.14 -24.67
N GLY A 866 17.84 -23.11 -25.00
CA GLY A 866 17.64 -21.92 -24.14
C GLY A 866 16.53 -22.04 -23.09
N ALA A 867 15.79 -23.15 -23.02
CA ALA A 867 14.64 -23.30 -22.12
C ALA A 867 14.98 -23.96 -20.77
N ALA A 868 16.22 -23.83 -20.30
CA ALA A 868 16.68 -24.44 -19.06
C ALA A 868 15.88 -23.96 -17.84
N SER A 869 15.47 -22.69 -17.83
CA SER A 869 14.58 -22.13 -16.80
C SER A 869 13.19 -22.79 -16.76
N VAL A 870 12.60 -23.11 -17.92
CA VAL A 870 11.31 -23.83 -18.01
C VAL A 870 11.45 -25.22 -17.41
N ARG A 871 12.49 -25.97 -17.82
CA ARG A 871 12.78 -27.32 -17.29
C ARG A 871 13.05 -27.29 -15.78
N ALA A 872 13.86 -26.36 -15.29
CA ALA A 872 14.22 -26.25 -13.88
C ALA A 872 12.99 -26.02 -12.98
N ILE A 873 12.08 -25.12 -13.37
CA ILE A 873 10.84 -24.86 -12.63
C ILE A 873 9.92 -26.09 -12.68
N MET A 874 9.78 -26.73 -13.86
CA MET A 874 9.05 -27.99 -13.97
C MET A 874 9.63 -29.08 -13.05
N HIS A 875 10.95 -29.21 -12.95
CA HIS A 875 11.60 -30.18 -12.05
C HIS A 875 11.13 -30.00 -10.60
N TRP A 876 11.22 -28.78 -10.07
CA TRP A 876 10.85 -28.49 -8.69
C TRP A 876 9.35 -28.60 -8.42
N GLN A 877 8.51 -28.20 -9.39
CA GLN A 877 7.05 -28.36 -9.30
C GLN A 877 6.65 -29.84 -9.33
N TYR A 878 7.16 -30.64 -10.27
CA TYR A 878 6.90 -32.08 -10.30
C TYR A 878 7.48 -32.82 -9.09
N ARG A 879 8.65 -32.41 -8.56
CA ARG A 879 9.22 -32.96 -7.31
C ARG A 879 8.35 -32.63 -6.08
N THR A 880 7.66 -31.51 -6.09
CA THR A 880 6.68 -31.12 -5.05
C THR A 880 5.40 -31.97 -5.18
N ILE A 881 4.92 -32.17 -6.42
CA ILE A 881 3.64 -32.82 -6.70
C ILE A 881 3.71 -34.36 -6.66
N CYS A 882 4.52 -34.99 -7.53
CA CYS A 882 4.47 -36.45 -7.77
C CYS A 882 5.83 -37.19 -7.85
N ARG A 883 6.98 -36.50 -7.96
CA ARG A 883 8.27 -37.15 -8.28
C ARG A 883 9.19 -37.31 -7.08
N GLY A 884 9.32 -38.56 -6.63
CA GLY A 884 10.27 -38.99 -5.61
C GLY A 884 9.79 -38.78 -4.16
N GLN A 885 10.64 -39.16 -3.21
CA GLN A 885 10.30 -39.34 -1.80
C GLN A 885 9.84 -38.07 -1.06
N TYR A 886 10.05 -36.89 -1.62
CA TYR A 886 9.64 -35.60 -1.02
C TYR A 886 8.29 -35.08 -1.57
N SER A 887 7.71 -35.76 -2.55
CA SER A 887 6.47 -35.32 -3.22
C SER A 887 5.21 -35.65 -2.41
N ILE A 888 4.21 -34.78 -2.45
CA ILE A 888 2.99 -34.95 -1.64
C ILE A 888 2.15 -36.14 -2.09
N LEU A 889 2.02 -36.39 -3.41
CA LEU A 889 1.23 -37.53 -3.89
C LEU A 889 1.88 -38.87 -3.53
N HIS A 890 3.21 -38.99 -3.53
CA HIS A 890 3.89 -40.20 -3.07
C HIS A 890 3.64 -40.45 -1.59
N ASN A 891 3.92 -39.47 -0.71
CA ASN A 891 3.77 -39.61 0.73
C ASN A 891 2.31 -39.87 1.15
N LEU A 892 1.34 -39.24 0.47
CA LEU A 892 -0.06 -39.54 0.68
C LEU A 892 -0.44 -40.94 0.16
N TYR A 893 0.05 -41.37 -1.00
CA TYR A 893 -0.28 -42.70 -1.54
C TYR A 893 0.26 -43.85 -0.67
N GLU A 894 1.43 -43.70 -0.05
CA GLU A 894 1.92 -44.68 0.94
C GLU A 894 1.00 -44.80 2.18
N ALA A 895 0.30 -43.72 2.57
CA ALA A 895 -0.56 -43.69 3.75
C ALA A 895 -2.06 -43.94 3.47
N LEU A 896 -2.57 -43.53 2.29
CA LEU A 896 -3.98 -43.54 1.91
C LEU A 896 -4.28 -44.50 0.73
N GLY A 897 -3.26 -44.93 -0.01
CA GLY A 897 -3.40 -45.68 -1.26
C GLY A 897 -4.17 -44.89 -2.33
N PRO A 898 -5.01 -45.56 -3.15
CA PRO A 898 -5.81 -44.90 -4.19
C PRO A 898 -6.72 -43.76 -3.73
N LYS A 899 -7.02 -43.67 -2.42
CA LYS A 899 -7.84 -42.59 -1.84
C LYS A 899 -7.14 -41.22 -1.85
N THR A 900 -5.84 -41.13 -2.12
CA THR A 900 -5.15 -39.83 -2.23
C THR A 900 -5.88 -38.87 -3.18
N HIS A 901 -6.43 -39.36 -4.29
CA HIS A 901 -7.16 -38.54 -5.26
C HIS A 901 -8.55 -38.07 -4.80
N ASP A 902 -9.11 -38.63 -3.72
CA ASP A 902 -10.30 -38.06 -3.07
C ASP A 902 -9.95 -36.81 -2.24
N TYR A 903 -8.70 -36.67 -1.77
CA TYR A 903 -8.28 -35.58 -0.87
C TYR A 903 -7.51 -34.46 -1.56
N ILE A 904 -6.75 -34.73 -2.63
CA ILE A 904 -5.99 -33.71 -3.35
C ILE A 904 -6.00 -33.96 -4.86
N SER A 905 -6.14 -32.90 -5.66
CA SER A 905 -6.05 -32.96 -7.13
C SER A 905 -5.52 -31.66 -7.74
N PHE A 906 -4.87 -31.81 -8.89
CA PHE A 906 -4.16 -30.74 -9.60
C PHE A 906 -4.78 -30.50 -10.98
N TYR A 907 -4.96 -29.24 -11.31
CA TYR A 907 -5.64 -28.78 -12.52
C TYR A 907 -4.86 -27.61 -13.14
N GLY A 908 -5.17 -27.32 -14.41
CA GLY A 908 -4.74 -26.09 -15.08
C GLY A 908 -5.85 -25.57 -15.98
N LEU A 909 -5.58 -24.48 -16.69
CA LEU A 909 -6.55 -23.80 -17.54
C LEU A 909 -6.06 -23.74 -19.00
N ARG A 910 -6.97 -23.87 -19.97
CA ARG A 910 -6.68 -23.81 -21.40
C ARG A 910 -7.85 -23.22 -22.18
N SER A 911 -7.53 -22.42 -23.21
CA SER A 911 -8.50 -21.79 -24.12
C SER A 911 -8.29 -22.25 -25.56
N TYR A 912 -9.27 -21.99 -26.43
CA TYR A 912 -9.21 -22.22 -27.87
C TYR A 912 -9.94 -21.12 -28.65
N GLY A 913 -9.66 -21.03 -29.95
CA GLY A 913 -10.37 -20.10 -30.84
C GLY A 913 -9.80 -20.11 -32.25
N ARG A 914 -10.26 -19.19 -33.09
CA ARG A 914 -9.56 -18.83 -34.33
C ARG A 914 -8.64 -17.65 -34.09
N LEU A 915 -7.53 -17.58 -34.82
CA LEU A 915 -6.65 -16.41 -34.77
C LEU A 915 -7.27 -15.16 -35.43
N PHE A 916 -8.13 -15.38 -36.43
CA PHE A 916 -8.92 -14.38 -37.16
C PHE A 916 -10.05 -15.08 -37.93
N ASP A 917 -10.98 -14.32 -38.52
CA ASP A 917 -12.09 -14.89 -39.30
C ASP A 917 -11.60 -15.69 -40.52
N GLY A 918 -12.07 -16.94 -40.63
CA GLY A 918 -11.56 -17.91 -41.62
C GLY A 918 -10.14 -18.44 -41.32
N GLY A 919 -9.45 -17.90 -40.31
CA GLY A 919 -8.10 -18.29 -39.91
C GLY A 919 -8.00 -19.66 -39.23
N PRO A 920 -6.76 -20.11 -38.95
CA PRO A 920 -6.52 -21.39 -38.30
C PRO A 920 -7.11 -21.44 -36.88
N VAL A 921 -7.49 -22.64 -36.47
CA VAL A 921 -7.95 -22.93 -35.09
C VAL A 921 -6.72 -23.19 -34.23
N ALA A 922 -6.64 -22.50 -33.09
CA ALA A 922 -5.51 -22.55 -32.17
C ALA A 922 -5.96 -22.79 -30.72
N THR A 923 -5.03 -23.27 -29.90
CA THR A 923 -5.13 -23.33 -28.43
C THR A 923 -3.89 -22.72 -27.79
N SER A 924 -4.08 -22.12 -26.63
CA SER A 924 -3.01 -21.70 -25.73
C SER A 924 -3.40 -22.06 -24.30
N GLN A 925 -2.42 -22.30 -23.42
CA GLN A 925 -2.73 -22.37 -21.99
C GLN A 925 -3.27 -21.01 -21.53
N ILE A 926 -4.20 -21.01 -20.59
CA ILE A 926 -4.49 -19.80 -19.83
C ILE A 926 -3.50 -19.80 -18.68
N TYR A 927 -2.67 -18.76 -18.62
CA TYR A 927 -1.60 -18.67 -17.65
C TYR A 927 -2.16 -18.19 -16.32
N VAL A 928 -2.38 -19.15 -15.43
CA VAL A 928 -2.75 -18.92 -14.03
C VAL A 928 -1.59 -18.17 -13.37
N HIS A 929 -1.76 -16.86 -13.24
CA HIS A 929 -0.86 -15.98 -12.54
C HIS A 929 -1.40 -15.55 -11.18
N SER A 930 -2.66 -15.87 -10.85
CA SER A 930 -3.25 -15.77 -9.51
C SER A 930 -2.29 -16.19 -8.40
N LYS A 931 -2.41 -15.56 -7.23
CA LYS A 931 -1.83 -16.05 -5.97
C LYS A 931 -2.90 -15.98 -4.88
N VAL A 932 -3.79 -16.97 -4.88
CA VAL A 932 -5.01 -17.01 -4.07
C VAL A 932 -5.12 -18.33 -3.31
N MET A 933 -5.58 -18.25 -2.06
CA MET A 933 -6.06 -19.40 -1.31
C MET A 933 -7.41 -19.06 -0.65
N ILE A 934 -8.43 -19.90 -0.87
CA ILE A 934 -9.76 -19.81 -0.26
C ILE A 934 -9.97 -21.04 0.64
N ILE A 935 -10.50 -20.82 1.84
CA ILE A 935 -10.71 -21.86 2.84
C ILE A 935 -12.17 -21.80 3.31
N ASP A 936 -12.83 -22.96 3.28
CA ASP A 936 -14.18 -23.22 3.82
C ASP A 936 -15.26 -22.19 3.42
N ASP A 937 -15.10 -21.58 2.23
CA ASP A 937 -15.91 -20.45 1.74
C ASP A 937 -16.09 -19.32 2.79
N SER A 938 -15.08 -19.08 3.66
CA SER A 938 -15.16 -18.08 4.76
C SER A 938 -13.90 -17.23 4.95
N ILE A 939 -12.77 -17.64 4.37
CA ILE A 939 -11.48 -16.94 4.44
C ILE A 939 -10.83 -16.93 3.05
N ALA A 940 -10.28 -15.79 2.65
CA ALA A 940 -9.48 -15.63 1.44
C ALA A 940 -8.12 -14.97 1.73
N LEU A 941 -7.05 -15.51 1.16
CA LEU A 941 -5.70 -14.92 1.12
C LEU A 941 -5.39 -14.53 -0.33
N ILE A 942 -5.13 -13.25 -0.58
CA ILE A 942 -4.86 -12.69 -1.93
C ILE A 942 -3.58 -11.85 -1.86
N GLY A 943 -2.69 -11.94 -2.85
CA GLY A 943 -1.47 -11.13 -2.88
C GLY A 943 -0.58 -11.37 -4.10
N SER A 944 0.70 -11.05 -3.97
CA SER A 944 1.73 -11.27 -4.99
C SER A 944 2.56 -12.54 -4.78
N ALA A 945 2.52 -13.12 -3.58
CA ALA A 945 3.40 -14.21 -3.14
C ALA A 945 3.03 -15.60 -3.72
N ASN A 946 3.96 -16.18 -4.46
CA ASN A 946 3.83 -17.54 -4.99
C ASN A 946 4.10 -18.60 -3.93
N ILE A 947 3.70 -19.86 -4.18
CA ILE A 947 4.12 -21.00 -3.34
C ILE A 947 5.51 -21.46 -3.84
N ASN A 948 6.55 -20.77 -3.38
CA ASN A 948 7.97 -21.12 -3.53
C ASN A 948 8.81 -20.43 -2.42
N ASP A 949 10.06 -20.86 -2.21
CA ASP A 949 10.93 -20.24 -1.20
C ASP A 949 11.25 -18.77 -1.53
N ARG A 950 11.25 -18.42 -2.81
CA ARG A 950 11.55 -17.07 -3.32
C ARG A 950 10.54 -16.03 -2.82
N SER A 951 9.25 -16.35 -2.83
CA SER A 951 8.17 -15.49 -2.34
C SER A 951 7.90 -15.66 -0.83
N LEU A 952 8.10 -16.87 -0.26
CA LEU A 952 7.61 -17.17 1.10
C LEU A 952 8.60 -16.88 2.24
N LEU A 953 9.92 -16.96 2.02
CA LEU A 953 10.89 -16.93 3.14
C LEU A 953 11.29 -15.54 3.66
N GLY A 954 10.73 -14.44 3.14
CA GLY A 954 11.02 -13.05 3.54
C GLY A 954 12.43 -12.51 3.19
N SER A 955 13.46 -13.36 3.25
CA SER A 955 14.85 -13.03 2.99
C SER A 955 15.22 -13.00 1.50
N ARG A 956 14.25 -13.26 0.61
CA ARG A 956 14.41 -13.32 -0.85
C ARG A 956 13.61 -12.19 -1.49
N ASP A 957 12.62 -12.45 -2.33
CA ASP A 957 11.84 -11.36 -2.95
C ASP A 957 10.97 -10.63 -1.92
N SER A 958 10.65 -9.36 -2.19
CA SER A 958 9.59 -8.69 -1.44
C SER A 958 8.22 -8.95 -2.06
N GLU A 959 7.26 -9.29 -1.20
CA GLU A 959 5.89 -9.65 -1.56
C GLU A 959 4.93 -8.99 -0.59
N ILE A 960 3.66 -8.83 -1.01
CA ILE A 960 2.57 -8.36 -0.15
C ILE A 960 1.33 -9.22 -0.36
N GLY A 961 0.47 -9.28 0.65
CA GLY A 961 -0.87 -9.86 0.54
C GLY A 961 -1.79 -9.37 1.65
N VAL A 962 -3.06 -9.75 1.56
CA VAL A 962 -4.08 -9.53 2.58
C VAL A 962 -4.75 -10.85 2.91
N LEU A 963 -4.87 -11.13 4.21
CA LEU A 963 -5.81 -12.11 4.71
C LEU A 963 -7.15 -11.40 4.97
N ILE A 964 -8.20 -11.95 4.38
CA ILE A 964 -9.58 -11.47 4.44
C ILE A 964 -10.40 -12.56 5.13
N GLU A 965 -10.97 -12.24 6.28
CA GLU A 965 -11.89 -13.08 7.04
C GLU A 965 -13.26 -12.38 7.02
N ASP A 966 -14.30 -13.06 6.54
CA ASP A 966 -15.62 -12.48 6.37
C ASP A 966 -16.29 -12.06 7.71
N LYS A 967 -17.05 -10.96 7.67
CA LYS A 967 -18.04 -10.63 8.72
C LYS A 967 -19.47 -10.98 8.27
N GLU A 968 -19.77 -10.71 7.01
CA GLU A 968 -21.09 -10.92 6.41
C GLU A 968 -21.22 -12.40 6.02
N LEU A 969 -22.14 -13.12 6.69
CA LEU A 969 -22.37 -14.54 6.45
C LEU A 969 -23.68 -14.76 5.69
N VAL A 970 -23.65 -15.67 4.71
CA VAL A 970 -24.77 -16.07 3.85
C VAL A 970 -25.04 -17.58 3.99
N ASP A 971 -26.27 -18.00 3.70
CA ASP A 971 -26.62 -19.42 3.69
C ASP A 971 -26.04 -20.15 2.47
N SER A 972 -25.48 -21.33 2.72
CA SER A 972 -24.79 -22.19 1.76
C SER A 972 -24.89 -23.66 2.19
N SER A 973 -24.22 -24.56 1.48
CA SER A 973 -24.07 -25.99 1.85
C SER A 973 -22.61 -26.42 1.86
N MET A 974 -22.25 -27.29 2.81
CA MET A 974 -20.92 -27.88 2.90
C MET A 974 -21.03 -29.37 3.25
N GLY A 975 -20.73 -30.25 2.28
CA GLY A 975 -20.87 -31.70 2.43
C GLY A 975 -22.32 -32.17 2.58
N GLY A 976 -23.26 -31.49 1.92
CA GLY A 976 -24.70 -31.77 1.98
C GLY A 976 -25.36 -31.36 3.30
N LYS A 977 -24.79 -30.39 4.01
CA LYS A 977 -25.31 -29.82 5.26
C LYS A 977 -25.37 -28.29 5.18
N PRO A 978 -26.35 -27.63 5.82
CA PRO A 978 -26.38 -26.17 5.91
C PRO A 978 -25.06 -25.60 6.46
N TRP A 979 -24.55 -24.58 5.80
CA TRP A 979 -23.31 -23.89 6.13
C TRP A 979 -23.52 -22.37 6.10
N LYS A 980 -22.85 -21.63 6.98
CA LYS A 980 -22.81 -20.17 6.94
C LYS A 980 -21.49 -19.74 6.32
N ALA A 981 -21.52 -19.54 5.01
CA ALA A 981 -20.35 -19.11 4.24
C ALA A 981 -20.13 -17.60 4.38
N GLY A 982 -18.89 -17.16 4.24
CA GLY A 982 -18.52 -15.77 4.11
C GLY A 982 -18.89 -15.21 2.73
N LYS A 983 -19.49 -14.03 2.68
CA LYS A 983 -19.99 -13.39 1.46
C LYS A 983 -18.88 -13.04 0.48
N PHE A 984 -17.72 -12.58 0.95
CA PHE A 984 -16.55 -12.33 0.11
C PHE A 984 -15.95 -13.64 -0.43
N ALA A 985 -15.65 -14.59 0.45
CA ALA A 985 -14.97 -15.83 0.09
C ALA A 985 -15.82 -16.73 -0.83
N LEU A 986 -17.12 -16.91 -0.52
CA LEU A 986 -18.04 -17.67 -1.36
C LEU A 986 -18.20 -17.03 -2.75
N SER A 987 -18.44 -15.72 -2.82
CA SER A 987 -18.66 -15.05 -4.11
C SER A 987 -17.42 -15.13 -5.02
N LEU A 988 -16.22 -15.00 -4.45
CA LEU A 988 -14.96 -15.18 -5.20
C LEU A 988 -14.83 -16.61 -5.74
N ARG A 989 -15.07 -17.63 -4.90
CA ARG A 989 -14.99 -19.03 -5.34
C ARG A 989 -16.08 -19.36 -6.37
N LEU A 990 -17.30 -18.84 -6.21
CA LEU A 990 -18.37 -19.01 -7.19
C LEU A 990 -17.99 -18.40 -8.54
N ALA A 991 -17.40 -17.21 -8.58
CA ALA A 991 -16.95 -16.56 -9.81
C ALA A 991 -15.86 -17.38 -10.53
N LEU A 992 -14.76 -17.68 -9.83
CA LEU A 992 -13.64 -18.48 -10.37
C LEU A 992 -14.12 -19.84 -10.89
N TRP A 993 -14.98 -20.55 -10.15
CA TRP A 993 -15.50 -21.83 -10.60
C TRP A 993 -16.49 -21.71 -11.77
N SER A 994 -17.25 -20.61 -11.85
CA SER A 994 -18.18 -20.38 -12.96
C SER A 994 -17.45 -20.12 -14.27
N GLU A 995 -16.36 -19.36 -14.22
CA GLU A 995 -15.43 -19.14 -15.33
C GLU A 995 -14.74 -20.46 -15.75
N HIS A 996 -14.06 -21.14 -14.81
CA HIS A 996 -13.29 -22.36 -15.10
C HIS A 996 -14.16 -23.49 -15.64
N LEU A 997 -15.43 -23.59 -15.22
CA LEU A 997 -16.38 -24.60 -15.68
C LEU A 997 -17.30 -24.14 -16.82
N GLY A 998 -17.27 -22.86 -17.22
CA GLY A 998 -18.20 -22.30 -18.21
C GLY A 998 -19.66 -22.47 -17.80
N LEU A 999 -20.01 -21.97 -16.63
CA LEU A 999 -21.38 -21.92 -16.12
C LEU A 999 -22.08 -20.64 -16.55
N ARG A 1000 -23.40 -20.73 -16.79
CA ARG A 1000 -24.28 -19.56 -16.83
C ARG A 1000 -24.81 -19.30 -15.42
N GLU A 1001 -25.27 -18.08 -15.14
CA GLU A 1001 -25.81 -17.68 -13.81
C GLU A 1001 -26.76 -18.73 -13.19
N ARG A 1002 -27.71 -19.24 -14.00
CA ARG A 1002 -28.72 -20.24 -13.61
C ARG A 1002 -28.17 -21.65 -13.35
N GLU A 1003 -26.86 -21.83 -13.47
CA GLU A 1003 -26.15 -23.09 -13.21
C GLU A 1003 -25.20 -22.96 -12.00
N VAL A 1004 -24.99 -21.74 -11.48
CA VAL A 1004 -24.11 -21.46 -10.34
C VAL A 1004 -24.62 -22.15 -9.06
N ASP A 1005 -25.93 -22.33 -8.92
CA ASP A 1005 -26.54 -23.11 -7.83
C ASP A 1005 -26.01 -24.56 -7.74
N GLN A 1006 -25.56 -25.14 -8.86
CA GLN A 1006 -25.01 -26.50 -8.92
C GLN A 1006 -23.61 -26.60 -8.27
N ILE A 1007 -22.95 -25.46 -8.02
CA ILE A 1007 -21.60 -25.36 -7.45
C ILE A 1007 -21.55 -24.62 -6.10
N ILE A 1008 -22.68 -24.52 -5.40
CA ILE A 1008 -22.74 -23.95 -4.03
C ILE A 1008 -21.89 -24.77 -3.05
N ASP A 1009 -21.99 -26.10 -3.08
CA ASP A 1009 -21.27 -27.02 -2.17
C ASP A 1009 -19.99 -27.56 -2.85
N PRO A 1010 -18.78 -27.11 -2.46
CA PRO A 1010 -17.55 -27.43 -3.18
C PRO A 1010 -17.01 -28.85 -2.92
N VAL A 1011 -17.56 -29.61 -1.95
CA VAL A 1011 -16.98 -30.90 -1.51
C VAL A 1011 -17.84 -32.12 -1.82
N ILE A 1012 -19.14 -31.95 -2.01
CA ILE A 1012 -20.08 -33.02 -2.35
C ILE A 1012 -19.75 -33.66 -3.72
N ASP A 1013 -19.89 -34.99 -3.83
CA ASP A 1013 -19.49 -35.73 -5.04
C ASP A 1013 -20.27 -35.31 -6.30
N SER A 1014 -21.52 -34.84 -6.19
CA SER A 1014 -22.28 -34.28 -7.31
C SER A 1014 -21.61 -33.08 -7.96
N THR A 1015 -20.95 -32.25 -7.16
CA THR A 1015 -20.29 -31.04 -7.63
C THR A 1015 -18.82 -31.32 -7.95
N TYR A 1016 -18.08 -31.90 -6.99
CA TYR A 1016 -16.64 -32.15 -7.15
C TYR A 1016 -16.29 -33.25 -8.17
N LYS A 1017 -17.03 -34.37 -8.17
CA LYS A 1017 -16.75 -35.50 -9.08
C LYS A 1017 -17.52 -35.37 -10.40
N HIS A 1018 -18.82 -35.09 -10.34
CA HIS A 1018 -19.67 -35.13 -11.55
C HIS A 1018 -19.67 -33.82 -12.36
N ILE A 1019 -19.28 -32.68 -11.78
CA ILE A 1019 -19.07 -31.43 -12.51
C ILE A 1019 -17.56 -31.14 -12.63
N TRP A 1020 -16.88 -30.72 -11.55
CA TRP A 1020 -15.49 -30.23 -11.61
C TRP A 1020 -14.51 -31.24 -12.25
N THR A 1021 -14.41 -32.44 -11.68
CA THR A 1021 -13.49 -33.47 -12.17
C THR A 1021 -13.91 -34.06 -13.53
N ALA A 1022 -15.22 -34.10 -13.83
CA ALA A 1022 -15.73 -34.60 -15.10
C ALA A 1022 -15.42 -33.63 -16.25
N THR A 1023 -15.65 -32.33 -16.05
CA THR A 1023 -15.29 -31.26 -16.99
C THR A 1023 -13.79 -31.26 -17.26
N ALA A 1024 -12.96 -31.26 -16.20
CA ALA A 1024 -11.50 -31.28 -16.31
C ALA A 1024 -10.97 -32.45 -17.16
N LYS A 1025 -11.54 -33.65 -17.02
CA LYS A 1025 -11.13 -34.84 -17.80
C LYS A 1025 -11.66 -34.80 -19.23
N THR A 1026 -12.88 -34.35 -19.42
CA THR A 1026 -13.54 -34.25 -20.74
C THR A 1026 -12.83 -33.23 -21.62
N ASN A 1027 -12.53 -32.05 -21.07
CA ASN A 1027 -11.77 -31.00 -21.75
C ASN A 1027 -10.35 -31.49 -22.11
N THR A 1028 -9.60 -32.10 -21.18
CA THR A 1028 -8.27 -32.68 -21.46
C THR A 1028 -8.30 -33.67 -22.62
N ALA A 1029 -9.29 -34.58 -22.65
CA ALA A 1029 -9.44 -35.54 -23.75
C ALA A 1029 -9.72 -34.85 -25.09
N ILE A 1030 -10.61 -33.84 -25.12
CA ILE A 1030 -10.91 -33.07 -26.34
C ILE A 1030 -9.67 -32.30 -26.83
N TYR A 1031 -8.91 -31.66 -25.95
CA TYR A 1031 -7.67 -30.97 -26.34
C TYR A 1031 -6.62 -31.94 -26.91
N GLN A 1032 -6.51 -33.14 -26.33
CA GLN A 1032 -5.63 -34.20 -26.82
C GLN A 1032 -6.06 -34.71 -28.21
N ASP A 1033 -7.36 -34.93 -28.43
CA ASP A 1033 -7.93 -35.35 -29.73
C ASP A 1033 -7.67 -34.31 -30.85
N VAL A 1034 -7.85 -33.02 -30.54
CA VAL A 1034 -7.90 -31.95 -31.54
C VAL A 1034 -6.52 -31.39 -31.88
N PHE A 1035 -5.67 -31.21 -30.88
CA PHE A 1035 -4.36 -30.56 -31.02
C PHE A 1035 -3.19 -31.48 -30.66
N SER A 1036 -3.42 -32.47 -29.78
CA SER A 1036 -2.33 -33.19 -29.08
C SER A 1036 -1.33 -32.24 -28.40
N CYS A 1037 -1.85 -31.13 -27.87
CA CYS A 1037 -1.07 -30.04 -27.30
C CYS A 1037 -0.20 -30.47 -26.11
N VAL A 1038 0.91 -29.77 -25.93
CA VAL A 1038 1.83 -29.90 -24.79
C VAL A 1038 1.32 -29.02 -23.65
N PRO A 1039 1.48 -29.41 -22.36
CA PRO A 1039 1.93 -30.72 -21.86
C PRO A 1039 0.79 -31.76 -21.85
N ASN A 1040 1.15 -33.05 -21.90
CA ASN A 1040 0.21 -34.17 -21.80
C ASN A 1040 0.89 -35.46 -21.29
N ASP A 1041 0.10 -36.38 -20.74
CA ASP A 1041 0.58 -37.64 -20.14
C ASP A 1041 1.00 -38.72 -21.17
N LEU A 1042 0.97 -38.43 -22.48
CA LEU A 1042 1.45 -39.36 -23.52
C LEU A 1042 2.95 -39.16 -23.82
N ILE A 1043 3.48 -37.95 -23.60
CA ILE A 1043 4.87 -37.59 -23.87
C ILE A 1043 5.72 -37.76 -22.61
N HIS A 1044 6.28 -38.96 -22.44
CA HIS A 1044 7.13 -39.30 -21.29
C HIS A 1044 8.60 -38.85 -21.41
N SER A 1045 9.07 -38.47 -22.62
CA SER A 1045 10.49 -38.19 -22.90
C SER A 1045 10.70 -37.11 -23.96
N ARG A 1046 11.89 -36.47 -23.95
CA ARG A 1046 12.34 -35.48 -24.95
C ARG A 1046 12.38 -36.10 -26.35
N ALA A 1047 12.76 -37.37 -26.46
CA ALA A 1047 12.73 -38.11 -27.72
C ALA A 1047 11.29 -38.26 -28.28
N ALA A 1048 10.31 -38.54 -27.43
CA ALA A 1048 8.90 -38.59 -27.83
C ALA A 1048 8.37 -37.19 -28.21
N MET A 1049 8.77 -36.15 -27.48
CA MET A 1049 8.41 -34.75 -27.81
C MET A 1049 8.96 -34.34 -29.19
N ARG A 1050 10.25 -34.58 -29.47
CA ARG A 1050 10.88 -34.30 -30.77
C ARG A 1050 10.15 -34.99 -31.92
N HIS A 1051 9.80 -36.26 -31.74
CA HIS A 1051 9.08 -37.03 -32.76
C HIS A 1051 7.67 -36.45 -33.02
N SER A 1052 6.93 -36.10 -31.95
CA SER A 1052 5.63 -35.44 -32.06
C SER A 1052 5.73 -34.08 -32.77
N MET A 1053 6.67 -33.22 -32.35
CA MET A 1053 6.88 -31.89 -32.93
C MET A 1053 7.29 -31.94 -34.40
N ALA A 1054 8.17 -32.87 -34.78
CA ALA A 1054 8.56 -33.07 -36.17
C ALA A 1054 7.36 -33.50 -37.03
N TRP A 1055 6.60 -34.51 -36.58
CA TRP A 1055 5.44 -35.04 -37.30
C TRP A 1055 4.33 -34.00 -37.50
N TRP A 1056 3.99 -33.24 -36.44
CA TRP A 1056 3.00 -32.17 -36.55
C TRP A 1056 3.49 -31.01 -37.43
N LYS A 1057 4.77 -30.63 -37.33
CA LYS A 1057 5.35 -29.58 -38.19
C LYS A 1057 5.36 -29.99 -39.67
N GLU A 1058 5.60 -31.26 -39.98
CA GLU A 1058 5.47 -31.81 -41.34
C GLU A 1058 4.00 -31.83 -41.80
N LYS A 1059 3.06 -32.29 -40.97
CA LYS A 1059 1.63 -32.39 -41.33
C LYS A 1059 0.92 -31.03 -41.46
N LEU A 1060 1.36 -30.00 -40.73
CA LEU A 1060 0.72 -28.68 -40.67
C LEU A 1060 1.48 -27.57 -41.42
N GLY A 1061 2.78 -27.75 -41.69
CA GLY A 1061 3.69 -26.72 -42.19
C GLY A 1061 4.08 -25.65 -41.15
N HIS A 1062 3.16 -25.29 -40.25
CA HIS A 1062 3.38 -24.41 -39.09
C HIS A 1062 2.71 -24.96 -37.83
N THR A 1063 3.37 -24.78 -36.68
CA THR A 1063 2.82 -25.01 -35.34
C THR A 1063 3.54 -24.12 -34.33
N THR A 1064 2.88 -23.80 -33.23
CA THR A 1064 3.53 -23.16 -32.07
C THR A 1064 4.45 -24.15 -31.35
N ILE A 1065 5.27 -23.63 -30.43
CA ILE A 1065 6.18 -24.40 -29.57
C ILE A 1065 5.45 -25.50 -28.76
N ASP A 1066 4.18 -25.27 -28.43
CA ASP A 1066 3.35 -26.12 -27.57
C ASP A 1066 2.39 -27.07 -28.32
N LEU A 1067 2.54 -27.21 -29.65
CA LEU A 1067 1.59 -27.92 -30.51
C LEU A 1067 0.16 -27.34 -30.41
N GLY A 1068 0.07 -26.01 -30.52
CA GLY A 1068 -1.16 -25.23 -30.34
C GLY A 1068 -1.97 -24.94 -31.60
N ILE A 1069 -1.69 -25.57 -32.74
CA ILE A 1069 -2.42 -25.36 -34.02
C ILE A 1069 -3.13 -26.66 -34.42
N ALA A 1070 -4.42 -26.59 -34.75
CA ALA A 1070 -5.19 -27.76 -35.19
C ALA A 1070 -4.98 -28.07 -36.68
N PRO A 1071 -5.07 -29.34 -37.11
CA PRO A 1071 -5.18 -29.69 -38.52
C PRO A 1071 -6.49 -29.16 -39.13
N GLN A 1072 -6.51 -28.90 -40.45
CA GLN A 1072 -7.71 -28.38 -41.13
C GLN A 1072 -8.94 -29.31 -40.98
N ASN A 1073 -8.71 -30.61 -40.89
CA ASN A 1073 -9.72 -31.64 -40.63
C ASN A 1073 -9.16 -32.66 -39.64
N LEU A 1074 -9.97 -33.12 -38.70
CA LEU A 1074 -9.69 -34.30 -37.89
C LEU A 1074 -10.08 -35.55 -38.69
N GLU A 1075 -9.23 -36.57 -38.69
CA GLU A 1075 -9.41 -37.80 -39.46
C GLU A 1075 -9.72 -38.95 -38.51
N SER A 1076 -10.91 -39.53 -38.65
CA SER A 1076 -11.41 -40.63 -37.81
C SER A 1076 -11.78 -41.85 -38.67
N TYR A 1077 -11.39 -43.04 -38.21
CA TYR A 1077 -11.63 -44.30 -38.93
C TYR A 1077 -12.88 -44.98 -38.37
N LEU A 1078 -13.94 -45.04 -39.18
CA LEU A 1078 -15.21 -45.67 -38.81
C LEU A 1078 -15.60 -46.68 -39.89
N ASN A 1079 -15.74 -47.96 -39.50
CA ASN A 1079 -16.08 -49.08 -40.39
C ASN A 1079 -15.15 -49.30 -41.61
N GLY A 1080 -13.97 -48.66 -41.62
CA GLY A 1080 -13.00 -48.69 -42.73
C GLY A 1080 -12.91 -47.37 -43.51
N ASP A 1081 -13.92 -46.51 -43.41
CA ASP A 1081 -13.94 -45.20 -44.07
C ASP A 1081 -13.26 -44.12 -43.22
N ILE A 1082 -12.62 -43.16 -43.90
CA ILE A 1082 -12.01 -41.97 -43.28
C ILE A 1082 -13.07 -40.87 -43.20
N LYS A 1083 -13.70 -40.71 -42.02
CA LYS A 1083 -14.57 -39.57 -41.75
C LYS A 1083 -13.72 -38.37 -41.33
N ARG A 1084 -13.80 -37.30 -42.13
CA ARG A 1084 -13.25 -35.98 -41.81
C ARG A 1084 -14.28 -35.12 -41.08
N THR A 1085 -13.86 -34.43 -40.02
CA THR A 1085 -14.69 -33.51 -39.21
C THR A 1085 -13.94 -32.21 -38.92
N ASN A 1086 -14.66 -31.12 -38.73
CA ASN A 1086 -14.07 -29.81 -38.43
C ASN A 1086 -13.56 -29.78 -36.98
N PRO A 1087 -12.33 -29.31 -36.68
CA PRO A 1087 -11.86 -29.14 -35.30
C PRO A 1087 -12.85 -28.41 -34.38
N MET A 1088 -13.55 -27.41 -34.90
CA MET A 1088 -14.54 -26.64 -34.12
C MET A 1088 -15.76 -27.47 -33.69
N GLU A 1089 -16.17 -28.49 -34.46
CA GLU A 1089 -17.28 -29.38 -34.08
C GLU A 1089 -16.91 -30.22 -32.84
N ARG A 1090 -15.65 -30.66 -32.76
CA ARG A 1090 -15.15 -31.39 -31.57
C ARG A 1090 -14.94 -30.44 -30.40
N LEU A 1091 -14.47 -29.22 -30.64
CA LEU A 1091 -14.26 -28.20 -29.61
C LEU A 1091 -15.55 -27.62 -29.04
N GLN A 1092 -16.68 -27.65 -29.77
CA GLN A 1092 -18.01 -27.31 -29.22
C GLN A 1092 -18.45 -28.19 -28.04
N SER A 1093 -17.74 -29.30 -27.77
CA SER A 1093 -17.94 -30.14 -26.58
C SER A 1093 -17.10 -29.73 -25.36
N VAL A 1094 -16.21 -28.75 -25.49
CA VAL A 1094 -15.44 -28.18 -24.36
C VAL A 1094 -16.36 -27.30 -23.54
N ARG A 1095 -16.26 -27.38 -22.21
CA ARG A 1095 -17.04 -26.54 -21.29
C ARG A 1095 -16.11 -25.79 -20.34
N GLY A 1096 -16.13 -24.45 -20.41
CA GLY A 1096 -15.18 -23.62 -19.69
C GLY A 1096 -13.74 -23.88 -20.11
N HIS A 1097 -12.83 -23.70 -19.16
CA HIS A 1097 -11.38 -23.66 -19.40
C HIS A 1097 -10.60 -24.74 -18.63
N LEU A 1098 -11.23 -25.36 -17.63
CA LEU A 1098 -10.60 -26.30 -16.71
C LEU A 1098 -10.12 -27.57 -17.41
N VAL A 1099 -8.86 -27.93 -17.18
CA VAL A 1099 -8.25 -29.19 -17.64
C VAL A 1099 -7.52 -29.89 -16.50
N SER A 1100 -7.40 -31.21 -16.58
CA SER A 1100 -6.57 -32.00 -15.65
C SER A 1100 -5.09 -31.66 -15.85
N PHE A 1101 -4.33 -31.46 -14.76
CA PHE A 1101 -2.88 -31.22 -14.86
C PHE A 1101 -2.15 -32.54 -15.12
N PRO A 1102 -1.30 -32.64 -16.16
CA PRO A 1102 -0.62 -33.89 -16.49
C PRO A 1102 0.51 -34.18 -15.50
N LEU A 1103 0.53 -35.39 -14.94
CA LEU A 1103 1.51 -35.81 -13.92
C LEU A 1103 2.71 -36.57 -14.53
N ASP A 1104 2.49 -37.26 -15.65
CA ASP A 1104 3.43 -38.15 -16.31
C ASP A 1104 4.21 -37.50 -17.46
N PHE A 1105 3.86 -36.26 -17.85
CA PHE A 1105 4.58 -35.49 -18.87
C PHE A 1105 6.07 -35.33 -18.52
N MET A 1106 6.97 -35.82 -19.38
CA MET A 1106 8.42 -35.88 -19.14
C MET A 1106 8.81 -36.68 -17.88
N SER A 1107 8.04 -37.69 -17.48
CA SER A 1107 8.31 -38.55 -16.31
C SER A 1107 9.63 -39.32 -16.38
N LYS A 1108 10.21 -39.53 -17.57
CA LYS A 1108 11.44 -40.33 -17.78
C LYS A 1108 12.68 -39.47 -18.00
N GLU A 1109 12.59 -38.16 -17.76
CA GLU A 1109 13.65 -37.18 -18.02
C GLU A 1109 14.10 -36.50 -16.72
N ASP A 1110 15.41 -36.24 -16.60
CA ASP A 1110 15.90 -35.29 -15.60
C ASP A 1110 15.74 -33.87 -16.18
N LEU A 1111 14.82 -33.10 -15.58
CA LEU A 1111 14.51 -31.73 -15.99
C LEU A 1111 15.41 -30.67 -15.32
N ARG A 1112 16.47 -31.07 -14.62
CA ARG A 1112 17.47 -30.11 -14.14
C ARG A 1112 18.33 -29.59 -15.31
N PRO A 1113 18.84 -28.34 -15.25
CA PRO A 1113 19.83 -27.87 -16.21
C PRO A 1113 21.06 -28.78 -16.27
N VAL A 1114 21.73 -28.82 -17.41
CA VAL A 1114 22.95 -29.62 -17.64
C VAL A 1114 24.16 -28.73 -17.96
N PHE A 1115 25.39 -29.22 -17.72
CA PHE A 1115 26.63 -28.41 -17.68
C PHE A 1115 26.92 -27.51 -18.90
N ASN A 1116 26.35 -27.81 -20.06
CA ASN A 1116 26.47 -27.04 -21.29
C ASN A 1116 25.36 -25.97 -21.47
N GLU A 1117 24.49 -25.77 -20.49
CA GLU A 1117 23.44 -24.74 -20.45
C GLU A 1117 23.90 -23.62 -19.48
N SER A 1118 23.70 -22.35 -19.85
CA SER A 1118 24.13 -21.17 -19.07
C SER A 1118 23.58 -21.17 -17.63
N GLU A 1119 22.34 -21.63 -17.48
CA GLU A 1119 21.58 -21.68 -16.24
C GLU A 1119 22.05 -22.79 -15.29
N TYR A 1120 22.91 -23.72 -15.74
CA TYR A 1120 23.59 -24.67 -14.85
C TYR A 1120 24.48 -23.97 -13.81
N TYR A 1121 25.00 -22.80 -14.15
CA TYR A 1121 25.85 -21.99 -13.27
C TYR A 1121 25.04 -21.04 -12.37
N ALA A 1122 23.70 -21.02 -12.50
CA ALA A 1122 22.83 -20.31 -11.57
C ALA A 1122 22.64 -21.14 -10.27
N SER A 1123 22.48 -20.45 -9.14
CA SER A 1123 22.15 -21.12 -7.88
C SER A 1123 20.80 -21.82 -8.00
N PRO A 1124 20.63 -23.09 -7.56
CA PRO A 1124 19.34 -23.78 -7.58
C PRO A 1124 18.21 -22.98 -6.91
N GLN A 1125 18.54 -22.16 -5.91
CA GLN A 1125 17.64 -21.27 -5.17
C GLN A 1125 16.99 -20.16 -6.02
N VAL A 1126 17.38 -20.01 -7.30
CA VAL A 1126 16.69 -19.16 -8.27
C VAL A 1126 15.36 -19.79 -8.72
N PHE A 1127 15.27 -21.13 -8.69
CA PHE A 1127 14.18 -21.91 -9.30
C PHE A 1127 13.27 -22.64 -8.31
N HIS A 1128 13.56 -22.57 -7.00
CA HIS A 1128 12.75 -23.17 -5.93
C HIS A 1128 12.61 -22.25 -4.72
#